data_AF-A0A2D5Z664-F1
#
_entry.id   AF-A0A2D5Z664-F1
#
_cell.length_a   1.000
_cell.length_b   1.000
_cell.length_c   1.000
_cell.angle_alpha   90.00
_cell.angle_beta   90.00
_cell.angle_gamma   90.00
#
_symmetry.space_group_name_H-M   'P 1'
#
loop_
_entity.id
_entity.type
_entity.pdbx_description
1 polymer ?
#
loop_
_entity_poly.entity_id
_entity_poly.type
_entity_poly.pdbx_seq_one_letter_code
_entity_poly.pdbx_strand_id
1 'polypeptide(L)'
;MPFDPRADAARFASGPRAMRWRPPAEPADAHDTPVSCANHCNYPSVLRTPTATYNSPMSTTTSANAPSDLMDVCAVDEIEDGAYKLTRYAGTPVAVFRNAGKVFAIDNRCPHMGFPLCKGQVHEGIVVCPWHHWKFDLATGGCFTVSEYDVTSYNVVERDGRLLIGPPAPDREQRMFDRYEDELREGLKAADAFQLAKAVTRYLQAGGDAQRLVRFAAETAFGLQAGGPGGSWAGLTSLANAAHMSRALDGETRVLGMVQAMREMSRVISGAAPRRPVRPLEPLEKNDPERLRHLLLYFADKRTTVGVERCLATLVAMDLPPETVAHWAFEAIAQHLYPSGGHPHDFLYRCFDLLDQIGWNFAPTALGTLAATIAGADWAEQSEPWSPYVDRLFDIRRRLTDGALKPGPGGADTNALGHRLAEADRLEVLDTLEQALQDGASAEDLSRALNIGWMMRLARFALVNETDWAQVFHGVIAADSIDQAIRRFGPSPALIACVFDSAVALALTQSLNLPMPRLPDPAKPGDLPVDDPDALLAMMADCLELRQPDRAGACVAHYVLKGHSPKALISAMIAAMLREDGDFHTFQTMRATLNQFEALESDPQRYLTLVGLARMFAAQRMRRSVLMSTRFALKLSKGEYLAGGDDDE
;
A
#
# COMPACT_ATOMS: atom_id res chain seq x y z
N MET A 1 33.20 -14.28 43.34
CA MET A 1 33.56 -15.71 43.23
C MET A 1 32.27 -16.52 43.05
N PRO A 2 32.28 -17.62 42.27
CA PRO A 2 31.16 -18.03 41.43
C PRO A 2 30.14 -18.95 42.12
N PHE A 3 28.97 -19.02 41.49
CA PHE A 3 27.77 -19.79 41.85
C PHE A 3 27.97 -21.28 41.48
N ASP A 4 27.76 -22.18 42.44
CA ASP A 4 27.80 -23.64 42.29
C ASP A 4 26.37 -24.21 42.40
N PRO A 5 25.81 -24.83 41.34
CA PRO A 5 24.44 -25.29 41.34
C PRO A 5 24.37 -26.77 41.76
N ARG A 6 24.54 -27.08 43.06
CA ARG A 6 24.32 -28.43 43.63
C ARG A 6 24.27 -28.46 45.18
N ALA A 7 23.27 -27.82 45.79
CA ALA A 7 22.76 -28.06 47.16
C ALA A 7 21.45 -27.24 47.29
N ASP A 8 20.28 -27.69 47.74
CA ASP A 8 19.88 -28.87 48.49
C ASP A 8 18.51 -29.34 47.96
N ALA A 9 18.48 -30.60 47.56
CA ALA A 9 17.25 -31.38 47.48
C ALA A 9 17.08 -32.12 48.82
N ALA A 10 15.82 -32.21 49.29
CA ALA A 10 15.29 -33.11 50.31
C ALA A 10 15.10 -32.56 51.74
N ARG A 11 13.84 -32.20 52.03
CA ARG A 11 13.06 -32.30 53.29
C ARG A 11 11.64 -31.85 52.90
N PHE A 12 10.52 -32.58 52.89
CA PHE A 12 10.00 -33.87 53.40
C PHE A 12 8.88 -34.27 52.39
N ALA A 13 8.67 -35.48 51.87
CA ALA A 13 8.53 -36.85 52.41
C ALA A 13 7.28 -37.11 53.25
N SER A 14 6.17 -37.50 52.60
CA SER A 14 5.21 -38.51 53.11
C SER A 14 4.30 -39.06 51.96
N GLY A 15 4.53 -40.30 51.53
CA GLY A 15 3.62 -41.11 50.67
C GLY A 15 2.56 -41.87 51.50
N PRO A 16 1.80 -42.87 50.98
CA PRO A 16 2.13 -43.73 49.83
C PRO A 16 0.97 -44.13 48.84
N ARG A 17 1.42 -44.70 47.70
CA ARG A 17 0.84 -45.72 46.78
C ARG A 17 -0.29 -45.36 45.79
N ALA A 18 -0.01 -45.76 44.55
CA ALA A 18 -0.73 -45.54 43.30
C ALA A 18 -1.96 -46.44 43.10
N MET A 19 -2.98 -45.89 42.43
CA MET A 19 -4.04 -46.65 41.75
C MET A 19 -4.39 -45.98 40.42
N ARG A 20 -4.59 -46.83 39.41
CA ARG A 20 -4.71 -46.56 37.97
C ARG A 20 -5.96 -45.76 37.60
N TRP A 21 -5.83 -44.83 36.67
CA TRP A 21 -6.98 -44.23 35.97
C TRP A 21 -7.26 -44.99 34.66
N ARG A 22 -8.52 -45.42 34.48
CA ARG A 22 -9.08 -46.06 33.27
C ARG A 22 -9.94 -45.02 32.51
N PRO A 23 -9.94 -44.99 31.17
CA PRO A 23 -10.96 -44.28 30.41
C PRO A 23 -12.25 -45.11 30.33
N PRO A 24 -13.45 -44.49 30.20
CA PRO A 24 -14.68 -45.20 29.91
C PRO A 24 -14.82 -45.53 28.40
N ALA A 25 -15.49 -46.65 28.14
CA ALA A 25 -15.52 -47.42 26.89
C ALA A 25 -16.64 -47.01 25.89
N GLU A 26 -16.44 -47.32 24.60
CA GLU A 26 -17.48 -47.43 23.56
C GLU A 26 -18.35 -48.69 23.75
N PRO A 27 -19.56 -48.74 23.16
CA PRO A 27 -19.79 -49.51 21.90
C PRO A 27 -20.85 -48.85 20.99
N ALA A 28 -21.16 -49.23 19.75
CA ALA A 28 -20.64 -50.15 18.73
C ALA A 28 -21.40 -49.79 17.43
N ASP A 29 -20.77 -49.93 16.26
CA ASP A 29 -21.17 -50.92 15.27
C ASP A 29 -20.34 -50.74 13.98
N ALA A 30 -19.63 -51.81 13.67
CA ALA A 30 -18.85 -52.02 12.47
C ALA A 30 -19.79 -52.21 11.27
N HIS A 31 -19.35 -51.83 10.07
CA HIS A 31 -19.38 -52.71 8.90
C HIS A 31 -18.44 -52.21 7.79
N ASP A 32 -17.51 -53.11 7.43
CA ASP A 32 -16.89 -53.36 6.13
C ASP A 32 -16.03 -52.31 5.39
N THR A 33 -14.71 -52.59 5.42
CA THR A 33 -13.68 -52.32 4.39
C THR A 33 -13.99 -52.98 3.03
N PRO A 34 -13.14 -52.89 1.97
CA PRO A 34 -12.31 -51.79 1.41
C PRO A 34 -12.42 -51.70 -0.14
N VAL A 35 -12.10 -50.57 -0.80
CA VAL A 35 -11.68 -50.62 -2.23
C VAL A 35 -10.68 -49.50 -2.58
N SER A 36 -9.60 -49.91 -3.26
CA SER A 36 -8.58 -49.08 -3.89
C SER A 36 -8.97 -48.54 -5.26
N CYS A 37 -8.30 -47.45 -5.67
CA CYS A 37 -7.86 -47.15 -7.04
C CYS A 37 -8.88 -46.59 -8.07
N ALA A 38 -8.42 -45.50 -8.71
CA ALA A 38 -8.59 -45.09 -10.10
C ALA A 38 -9.93 -44.51 -10.63
N ASN A 39 -9.71 -43.45 -11.42
CA ASN A 39 -10.48 -42.91 -12.56
C ASN A 39 -11.44 -41.73 -12.35
N HIS A 40 -10.97 -40.57 -12.84
CA HIS A 40 -11.52 -39.83 -13.98
C HIS A 40 -13.05 -39.69 -14.06
N CYS A 41 -13.53 -38.46 -13.86
CA CYS A 41 -14.59 -37.77 -14.63
C CYS A 41 -14.60 -36.31 -14.13
N ASN A 42 -13.96 -35.34 -14.80
CA ASN A 42 -14.42 -34.64 -16.00
C ASN A 42 -15.79 -33.95 -15.81
N TYR A 43 -15.80 -32.68 -15.40
CA TYR A 43 -16.87 -31.71 -15.70
C TYR A 43 -16.25 -30.33 -15.98
N PRO A 44 -16.78 -29.58 -16.97
CA PRO A 44 -16.04 -28.58 -17.71
C PRO A 44 -16.06 -27.20 -17.05
N SER A 45 -14.91 -26.54 -17.08
CA SER A 45 -14.73 -25.12 -16.79
C SER A 45 -15.38 -24.27 -17.89
N VAL A 46 -16.63 -23.84 -17.69
CA VAL A 46 -17.24 -22.79 -18.52
C VAL A 46 -18.07 -21.86 -17.65
N LEU A 47 -17.43 -20.81 -17.12
CA LEU A 47 -18.05 -19.50 -16.92
C LEU A 47 -16.96 -18.44 -17.12
N ARG A 48 -16.63 -18.18 -18.40
CA ARG A 48 -15.98 -16.93 -18.80
C ARG A 48 -16.97 -15.80 -18.50
N THR A 49 -16.62 -14.93 -17.56
CA THR A 49 -17.21 -13.59 -17.47
C THR A 49 -16.87 -12.83 -18.75
N PRO A 50 -17.80 -12.04 -19.32
CA PRO A 50 -17.53 -11.27 -20.52
C PRO A 50 -16.57 -10.13 -20.18
N THR A 51 -15.33 -10.24 -20.66
CA THR A 51 -14.42 -9.11 -20.77
C THR A 51 -15.00 -8.11 -21.76
N ALA A 52 -15.30 -6.90 -21.29
CA ALA A 52 -15.58 -5.77 -22.16
C ALA A 52 -14.35 -5.53 -23.05
N THR A 53 -14.48 -5.81 -24.35
CA THR A 53 -13.43 -5.58 -25.33
C THR A 53 -13.24 -4.08 -25.52
N TYR A 54 -12.11 -3.58 -25.04
CA TYR A 54 -11.66 -2.22 -25.29
C TYR A 54 -11.20 -2.11 -26.75
N ASN A 55 -12.10 -1.64 -27.63
CA ASN A 55 -11.78 -1.33 -29.03
C ASN A 55 -11.00 -0.01 -29.07
N SER A 56 -9.67 -0.08 -29.11
CA SER A 56 -8.85 1.01 -29.66
C SER A 56 -8.69 0.81 -31.17
N PRO A 57 -8.79 1.87 -32.00
CA PRO A 57 -8.82 1.74 -33.44
C PRO A 57 -7.45 1.29 -33.99
N MET A 58 -7.42 0.11 -34.60
CA MET A 58 -6.30 -0.37 -35.41
C MET A 58 -6.16 0.52 -36.65
N SER A 59 -5.10 1.31 -36.70
CA SER A 59 -4.65 1.94 -37.94
C SER A 59 -3.86 0.90 -38.73
N THR A 60 -4.45 0.40 -39.81
CA THR A 60 -3.80 -0.46 -40.78
C THR A 60 -2.90 0.39 -41.68
N THR A 61 -1.59 0.21 -41.55
CA THR A 61 -0.66 0.60 -42.61
C THR A 61 0.38 -0.50 -42.77
N THR A 62 0.13 -1.36 -43.75
CA THR A 62 1.12 -2.30 -44.29
C THR A 62 2.17 -1.48 -45.03
N SER A 63 3.42 -1.52 -44.56
CA SER A 63 4.59 -1.22 -45.39
C SER A 63 5.75 -2.10 -44.93
N ALA A 64 6.13 -3.01 -45.82
CA ALA A 64 7.31 -3.85 -45.71
C ALA A 64 8.55 -2.98 -45.92
N ASN A 65 9.25 -2.65 -44.83
CA ASN A 65 10.69 -2.45 -44.73
C ASN A 65 11.05 -2.10 -43.28
N ALA A 66 11.35 -3.10 -42.45
CA ALA A 66 11.99 -2.90 -41.15
C ALA A 66 13.51 -3.09 -41.31
N PRO A 67 14.37 -2.15 -40.85
CA PRO A 67 15.81 -2.37 -40.75
C PRO A 67 16.14 -3.50 -39.76
N SER A 68 17.36 -4.04 -39.87
CA SER A 68 17.90 -5.21 -39.19
C SER A 68 17.99 -5.12 -37.66
N ASP A 69 17.06 -5.72 -36.93
CA ASP A 69 17.16 -5.97 -35.46
C ASP A 69 18.07 -7.17 -35.12
N LEU A 70 18.97 -7.56 -36.03
CA LEU A 70 19.92 -8.64 -35.79
C LEU A 70 21.18 -8.07 -35.12
N MET A 71 21.41 -8.45 -33.87
CA MET A 71 22.60 -8.14 -33.11
C MET A 71 23.69 -9.17 -33.36
N ASP A 72 24.86 -8.73 -33.79
CA ASP A 72 26.04 -9.59 -33.94
C ASP A 72 26.61 -10.00 -32.57
N VAL A 73 26.90 -11.29 -32.38
CA VAL A 73 27.36 -11.87 -31.11
C VAL A 73 28.82 -12.29 -31.16
N CYS A 74 29.16 -13.17 -32.10
CA CYS A 74 30.46 -13.82 -32.18
C CYS A 74 30.66 -14.52 -33.53
N ALA A 75 31.87 -15.01 -33.77
CA ALA A 75 32.09 -15.94 -34.88
C ALA A 75 31.38 -17.27 -34.59
N VAL A 76 30.96 -17.97 -35.64
CA VAL A 76 30.25 -19.27 -35.52
C VAL A 76 31.07 -20.30 -34.75
N ASP A 77 32.37 -20.35 -35.01
CA ASP A 77 33.32 -21.29 -34.42
C ASP A 77 33.84 -20.86 -33.04
N GLU A 78 33.44 -19.68 -32.54
CA GLU A 78 33.92 -19.17 -31.25
C GLU A 78 33.29 -19.88 -30.03
N ILE A 79 32.13 -20.52 -30.21
CA ILE A 79 31.46 -21.29 -29.16
C ILE A 79 31.64 -22.78 -29.48
N GLU A 80 32.46 -23.48 -28.71
CA GLU A 80 32.65 -24.93 -28.83
C GLU A 80 31.38 -25.72 -28.46
N ASP A 81 31.23 -26.96 -28.95
CA ASP A 81 30.08 -27.78 -28.59
C ASP A 81 30.08 -28.12 -27.10
N GLY A 82 28.96 -27.89 -26.42
CA GLY A 82 28.84 -27.99 -24.97
C GLY A 82 29.21 -26.71 -24.23
N ALA A 83 29.77 -25.70 -24.91
CA ALA A 83 30.07 -24.39 -24.33
C ALA A 83 28.91 -23.40 -24.50
N TYR A 84 29.05 -22.25 -23.85
CA TYR A 84 28.14 -21.12 -23.99
C TYR A 84 28.91 -19.81 -24.09
N LYS A 85 28.22 -18.77 -24.58
CA LYS A 85 28.68 -17.39 -24.53
C LYS A 85 27.58 -16.49 -23.97
N LEU A 86 27.95 -15.56 -23.10
CA LEU A 86 27.05 -14.53 -22.59
C LEU A 86 27.11 -13.29 -23.47
N THR A 87 25.93 -12.72 -23.74
CA THR A 87 25.78 -11.45 -24.45
C THR A 87 24.60 -10.66 -23.88
N ARG A 88 24.32 -9.46 -24.43
CA ARG A 88 23.18 -8.63 -24.04
C ARG A 88 22.36 -8.22 -25.26
N TYR A 89 21.15 -8.73 -25.39
CA TYR A 89 20.20 -8.29 -26.42
C TYR A 89 19.24 -7.26 -25.83
N ALA A 90 19.21 -6.03 -26.37
CA ALA A 90 18.41 -4.93 -25.85
C ALA A 90 18.53 -4.75 -24.31
N GLY A 91 19.75 -4.89 -23.78
CA GLY A 91 20.03 -4.81 -22.34
C GLY A 91 19.74 -6.09 -21.52
N THR A 92 18.99 -7.04 -22.07
CA THR A 92 18.69 -8.33 -21.41
C THR A 92 19.87 -9.29 -21.52
N PRO A 93 20.33 -9.93 -20.43
CA PRO A 93 21.38 -10.94 -20.51
C PRO A 93 20.87 -12.19 -21.24
N VAL A 94 21.58 -12.60 -22.29
CA VAL A 94 21.26 -13.77 -23.12
C VAL A 94 22.41 -14.76 -23.05
N ALA A 95 22.08 -16.02 -22.82
CA ALA A 95 23.01 -17.14 -22.89
C ALA A 95 22.85 -17.84 -24.23
N VAL A 96 23.94 -17.87 -25.00
CA VAL A 96 24.04 -18.54 -26.30
C VAL A 96 24.76 -19.86 -26.09
N PHE A 97 24.02 -20.96 -26.18
CA PHE A 97 24.55 -22.30 -25.99
C PHE A 97 24.83 -22.94 -27.35
N ARG A 98 25.92 -23.70 -27.45
CA ARG A 98 26.09 -24.70 -28.51
C ARG A 98 25.92 -26.09 -27.91
N ASN A 99 24.98 -26.87 -28.44
CA ASN A 99 24.75 -28.24 -27.98
C ASN A 99 24.39 -29.16 -29.16
N ALA A 100 25.10 -30.29 -29.27
CA ALA A 100 24.96 -31.24 -30.37
C ALA A 100 25.06 -30.57 -31.75
N GLY A 101 25.99 -29.63 -31.89
CA GLY A 101 26.27 -28.89 -33.13
C GLY A 101 25.27 -27.78 -33.47
N LYS A 102 24.21 -27.59 -32.67
CA LYS A 102 23.20 -26.53 -32.87
C LYS A 102 23.41 -25.39 -31.89
N VAL A 103 23.08 -24.17 -32.31
CA VAL A 103 23.17 -22.97 -31.48
C VAL A 103 21.77 -22.54 -31.04
N PHE A 104 21.65 -22.21 -29.76
CA PHE A 104 20.43 -21.77 -29.12
C PHE A 104 20.71 -20.51 -28.31
N ALA A 105 19.74 -19.59 -28.26
CA ALA A 105 19.85 -18.39 -27.43
C ALA A 105 18.61 -18.26 -26.55
N ILE A 106 18.83 -18.17 -25.24
CA ILE A 106 17.75 -17.97 -24.25
C ILE A 106 18.13 -16.86 -23.27
N ASP A 107 17.14 -16.25 -22.63
CA ASP A 107 17.35 -15.35 -21.50
C ASP A 107 18.16 -16.10 -20.44
N ASN A 108 19.28 -15.51 -20.01
CA ASN A 108 20.13 -16.16 -19.04
C ASN A 108 19.48 -16.22 -17.64
N ARG A 109 18.40 -15.48 -17.39
CA ARG A 109 17.74 -15.45 -16.09
C ARG A 109 16.70 -16.56 -16.02
N CYS A 110 16.87 -17.49 -15.08
CA CYS A 110 15.86 -18.49 -14.79
C CYS A 110 14.52 -17.79 -14.43
N PRO A 111 13.40 -18.08 -15.10
CA PRO A 111 12.12 -17.41 -14.83
C PRO A 111 11.57 -17.68 -13.41
N HIS A 112 12.12 -18.64 -12.67
CA HIS A 112 11.78 -18.89 -11.27
C HIS A 112 12.32 -17.80 -10.32
N MET A 113 13.64 -17.73 -10.14
CA MET A 113 14.30 -16.83 -9.17
C MET A 113 15.49 -16.08 -9.79
N GLY A 114 15.56 -15.98 -11.12
CA GLY A 114 16.56 -15.20 -11.86
C GLY A 114 17.98 -15.76 -11.88
N PHE A 115 18.23 -16.97 -11.37
CA PHE A 115 19.57 -17.57 -11.40
C PHE A 115 20.10 -17.72 -12.84
N PRO A 116 21.40 -17.47 -13.08
CA PRO A 116 22.02 -17.67 -14.39
C PRO A 116 21.91 -19.11 -14.90
N LEU A 117 21.19 -19.31 -16.00
CA LEU A 117 21.01 -20.60 -16.66
C LEU A 117 22.29 -21.08 -17.35
N CYS A 118 23.20 -20.18 -17.72
CA CYS A 118 24.51 -20.54 -18.26
C CYS A 118 25.37 -21.35 -17.28
N LYS A 119 25.12 -21.24 -15.97
CA LYS A 119 25.75 -22.09 -14.94
C LYS A 119 25.08 -23.46 -14.80
N GLY A 120 23.98 -23.68 -15.53
CA GLY A 120 23.23 -24.93 -15.56
C GLY A 120 23.93 -26.03 -16.35
N GLN A 121 23.65 -27.27 -15.97
CA GLN A 121 24.06 -28.42 -16.77
C GLN A 121 23.11 -28.57 -17.96
N VAL A 122 23.66 -28.81 -19.15
CA VAL A 122 22.90 -29.06 -20.38
C VAL A 122 22.93 -30.56 -20.69
N HIS A 123 21.75 -31.14 -20.88
CA HIS A 123 21.58 -32.53 -21.29
C HIS A 123 20.48 -32.63 -22.34
N GLU A 124 20.79 -33.18 -23.52
CA GLU A 124 19.84 -33.36 -24.63
C GLU A 124 19.07 -32.08 -25.01
N GLY A 125 19.77 -30.93 -25.08
CA GLY A 125 19.14 -29.65 -25.37
C GLY A 125 18.33 -29.05 -24.21
N ILE A 126 18.36 -29.64 -23.01
CA ILE A 126 17.67 -29.15 -21.82
C ILE A 126 18.70 -28.58 -20.84
N VAL A 127 18.51 -27.33 -20.42
CA VAL A 127 19.31 -26.71 -19.35
C VAL A 127 18.62 -26.85 -18.00
N VAL A 128 19.37 -27.30 -16.99
CA VAL A 128 18.90 -27.45 -15.60
C VAL A 128 19.42 -26.29 -14.75
N CYS A 129 18.51 -25.46 -14.24
CA CYS A 129 18.86 -24.37 -13.33
C CYS A 129 19.56 -24.90 -12.06
N PRO A 130 20.78 -24.42 -11.71
CA PRO A 130 21.52 -24.91 -10.55
C PRO A 130 20.82 -24.68 -9.21
N TRP A 131 19.96 -23.67 -9.13
CA TRP A 131 19.38 -23.25 -7.84
C TRP A 131 18.21 -24.15 -7.43
N HIS A 132 17.19 -24.27 -8.28
CA HIS A 132 15.94 -24.99 -7.95
C HIS A 132 15.67 -26.16 -8.90
N HIS A 133 16.62 -26.50 -9.78
CA HIS A 133 16.56 -27.64 -10.69
C HIS A 133 15.39 -27.64 -11.67
N TRP A 134 14.87 -26.45 -11.99
CA TRP A 134 13.92 -26.25 -13.08
C TRP A 134 14.60 -26.49 -14.41
N LYS A 135 13.88 -27.15 -15.32
CA LYS A 135 14.41 -27.68 -16.58
C LYS A 135 13.79 -26.93 -17.74
N PHE A 136 14.61 -26.42 -18.65
CA PHE A 136 14.16 -25.61 -19.79
C PHE A 136 14.71 -26.16 -21.10
N ASP A 137 13.86 -26.29 -22.10
CA ASP A 137 14.26 -26.58 -23.47
C ASP A 137 15.02 -25.37 -24.06
N LEU A 138 16.25 -25.58 -24.55
CA LEU A 138 17.04 -24.54 -25.20
C LEU A 138 16.43 -24.08 -26.53
N ALA A 139 15.68 -24.95 -27.22
CA ALA A 139 15.10 -24.62 -28.52
C ALA A 139 13.88 -23.70 -28.40
N THR A 140 12.92 -24.05 -27.53
CA THR A 140 11.66 -23.32 -27.39
C THR A 140 11.61 -22.42 -26.16
N GLY A 141 12.48 -22.64 -25.18
CA GLY A 141 12.39 -22.05 -23.84
C GLY A 141 11.38 -22.74 -22.92
N GLY A 142 10.70 -23.79 -23.39
CA GLY A 142 9.65 -24.50 -22.65
C GLY A 142 10.12 -25.03 -21.29
N CYS A 143 9.37 -24.79 -20.22
CA CYS A 143 9.70 -25.34 -18.90
C CYS A 143 9.07 -26.72 -18.68
N PHE A 144 9.91 -27.72 -18.38
CA PHE A 144 9.47 -29.08 -18.04
C PHE A 144 9.15 -29.28 -16.56
N THR A 145 9.27 -28.24 -15.73
CA THR A 145 9.03 -28.34 -14.27
C THR A 145 7.72 -27.68 -13.87
N VAL A 146 7.44 -26.48 -14.39
CA VAL A 146 6.20 -25.74 -14.16
C VAL A 146 5.81 -25.09 -15.50
N SER A 147 4.72 -25.56 -16.11
CA SER A 147 4.34 -25.24 -17.50
C SER A 147 4.10 -23.75 -17.79
N GLU A 148 3.81 -22.97 -16.76
CA GLU A 148 3.50 -21.55 -16.85
C GLU A 148 4.75 -20.66 -16.95
N TYR A 149 5.95 -21.23 -16.76
CA TYR A 149 7.20 -20.48 -16.58
C TYR A 149 8.26 -20.75 -17.66
N ASP A 150 7.93 -20.55 -18.92
CA ASP A 150 8.91 -20.67 -20.01
C ASP A 150 10.00 -19.59 -19.95
N VAL A 151 11.24 -19.92 -20.28
CA VAL A 151 12.29 -18.93 -20.51
C VAL A 151 12.12 -18.29 -21.89
N THR A 152 12.50 -17.02 -22.04
CA THR A 152 12.48 -16.36 -23.35
C THR A 152 13.57 -16.96 -24.24
N SER A 153 13.21 -17.48 -25.42
CA SER A 153 14.15 -17.87 -26.46
C SER A 153 14.24 -16.79 -27.55
N TYR A 154 15.41 -16.70 -28.17
CA TYR A 154 15.71 -15.73 -29.22
C TYR A 154 16.06 -16.43 -30.52
N ASN A 155 15.71 -15.79 -31.64
CA ASN A 155 16.07 -16.30 -32.95
C ASN A 155 17.57 -16.15 -33.16
N VAL A 156 18.25 -17.26 -33.47
CA VAL A 156 19.67 -17.26 -33.85
C VAL A 156 19.77 -17.44 -35.35
N VAL A 157 20.55 -16.58 -36.00
CA VAL A 157 20.81 -16.61 -37.44
C VAL A 157 22.31 -16.70 -37.66
N GLU A 158 22.77 -17.73 -38.38
CA GLU A 158 24.11 -17.73 -38.95
C GLU A 158 24.12 -16.99 -40.28
N ARG A 159 25.01 -16.00 -40.41
CA ARG A 159 25.24 -15.29 -41.67
C ARG A 159 26.70 -14.88 -41.77
N ASP A 160 27.31 -15.16 -42.92
CA ASP A 160 28.70 -14.78 -43.23
C ASP A 160 29.73 -15.20 -42.14
N GLY A 161 29.55 -16.39 -41.57
CA GLY A 161 30.43 -16.91 -40.49
C GLY A 161 30.22 -16.25 -39.12
N ARG A 162 29.18 -15.44 -38.96
CA ARG A 162 28.80 -14.78 -37.70
C ARG A 162 27.49 -15.35 -37.14
N LEU A 163 27.40 -15.42 -35.82
CA LEU A 163 26.17 -15.69 -35.08
C LEU A 163 25.49 -14.36 -34.74
N LEU A 164 24.26 -14.20 -35.23
CA LEU A 164 23.42 -13.04 -34.95
C LEU A 164 22.20 -13.46 -34.14
N ILE A 165 21.74 -12.60 -33.24
CA ILE A 165 20.50 -12.78 -32.48
C ILE A 165 19.48 -11.74 -32.91
N GLY A 166 18.27 -12.19 -33.22
CA GLY A 166 17.12 -11.33 -33.51
C GLY A 166 16.14 -11.21 -32.35
N PRO A 167 15.06 -10.45 -32.55
CA PRO A 167 14.05 -10.27 -31.51
C PRO A 167 13.43 -11.62 -31.10
N PRO A 168 12.94 -11.72 -29.85
CA PRO A 168 12.15 -12.87 -29.44
C PRO A 168 10.89 -12.99 -30.32
N ALA A 169 10.29 -14.18 -30.37
CA ALA A 169 9.09 -14.41 -31.18
C ALA A 169 7.97 -13.37 -30.88
N PRO A 170 7.29 -12.82 -31.91
CA PRO A 170 6.45 -11.61 -31.83
C PRO A 170 5.18 -11.72 -30.97
N ASP A 171 4.82 -12.91 -30.49
CA ASP A 171 3.64 -13.15 -29.67
C ASP A 171 3.94 -13.19 -28.16
N ARG A 172 5.17 -12.84 -27.74
CA ARG A 172 5.62 -12.98 -26.34
C ARG A 172 5.50 -11.73 -25.46
N GLU A 173 5.46 -10.52 -26.01
CA GLU A 173 5.45 -9.30 -25.17
C GLU A 173 4.17 -9.18 -24.35
N GLN A 174 3.00 -9.44 -24.93
CA GLN A 174 1.73 -9.42 -24.19
C GLN A 174 1.66 -10.56 -23.16
N ARG A 175 2.13 -11.77 -23.53
CA ARG A 175 2.25 -12.90 -22.60
C ARG A 175 3.24 -12.66 -21.46
N MET A 176 4.16 -11.71 -21.61
CA MET A 176 5.12 -11.35 -20.57
C MET A 176 4.46 -10.60 -19.43
N PHE A 177 3.66 -9.57 -19.75
CA PHE A 177 2.93 -8.82 -18.72
C PHE A 177 1.88 -9.67 -18.02
N ASP A 178 1.16 -10.52 -18.77
CA ASP A 178 0.20 -11.48 -18.19
C ASP A 178 0.89 -12.40 -17.17
N ARG A 179 2.09 -12.91 -17.50
CA ARG A 179 2.89 -13.72 -16.59
C ARG A 179 3.32 -12.96 -15.33
N TYR A 180 3.71 -11.69 -15.45
CA TYR A 180 4.11 -10.88 -14.29
C TYR A 180 2.91 -10.59 -13.38
N GLU A 181 1.73 -10.39 -13.97
CA GLU A 181 0.47 -10.28 -13.25
C GLU A 181 0.11 -11.59 -12.54
N ASP A 182 0.31 -12.75 -13.16
CA ASP A 182 0.12 -14.06 -12.51
C ASP A 182 1.14 -14.28 -11.37
N GLU A 183 2.42 -13.97 -11.58
CA GLU A 183 3.45 -14.01 -10.53
C GLU A 183 3.08 -13.11 -9.35
N LEU A 184 2.57 -11.90 -9.64
CA LEU A 184 2.08 -10.95 -8.64
C LEU A 184 0.87 -11.52 -7.90
N ARG A 185 -0.08 -12.13 -8.60
CA ARG A 185 -1.28 -12.74 -8.00
C ARG A 185 -0.90 -13.82 -6.99
N GLU A 186 0.02 -14.69 -7.35
CA GLU A 186 0.48 -15.75 -6.46
C GLU A 186 1.27 -15.19 -5.28
N GLY A 187 2.13 -14.19 -5.51
CA GLY A 187 2.81 -13.47 -4.43
C GLY A 187 1.84 -12.80 -3.44
N LEU A 188 0.77 -12.18 -3.96
CA LEU A 188 -0.28 -11.54 -3.16
C LEU A 188 -1.05 -12.55 -2.30
N LYS A 189 -1.36 -13.74 -2.85
CA LYS A 189 -2.06 -14.80 -2.11
C LYS A 189 -1.18 -15.50 -1.06
N ALA A 190 0.12 -15.64 -1.34
CA ALA A 190 1.04 -16.39 -0.50
C ALA A 190 1.74 -15.55 0.59
N ALA A 191 1.59 -14.21 0.56
CA ALA A 191 2.36 -13.30 1.41
C ALA A 191 3.88 -13.46 1.25
N ASP A 192 4.32 -13.77 0.03
CA ASP A 192 5.73 -13.92 -0.31
C ASP A 192 6.33 -12.59 -0.81
N ALA A 193 7.08 -11.92 0.07
CA ALA A 193 7.72 -10.65 -0.22
C ALA A 193 8.72 -10.72 -1.38
N PHE A 194 9.39 -11.85 -1.59
CA PHE A 194 10.35 -11.99 -2.68
C PHE A 194 9.65 -12.17 -4.02
N GLN A 195 8.58 -12.97 -4.07
CA GLN A 195 7.79 -13.14 -5.29
C GLN A 195 7.11 -11.84 -5.71
N LEU A 196 6.58 -11.07 -4.75
CA LEU A 196 6.10 -9.71 -4.99
C LEU A 196 7.21 -8.81 -5.55
N ALA A 197 8.38 -8.81 -4.91
CA ALA A 197 9.53 -8.03 -5.35
C ALA A 197 9.95 -8.35 -6.79
N LYS A 198 10.03 -9.64 -7.12
CA LYS A 198 10.36 -10.14 -8.45
C LYS A 198 9.35 -9.68 -9.49
N ALA A 199 8.06 -9.89 -9.25
CA ALA A 199 7.00 -9.55 -10.20
C ALA A 199 6.98 -8.03 -10.49
N VAL A 200 6.98 -7.21 -9.43
CA VAL A 200 6.99 -5.74 -9.53
C VAL A 200 8.25 -5.24 -10.24
N THR A 201 9.42 -5.76 -9.88
CA THR A 201 10.70 -5.35 -10.50
C THR A 201 10.68 -5.60 -12.00
N ARG A 202 10.31 -6.82 -12.43
CA ARG A 202 10.29 -7.20 -13.84
C ARG A 202 9.25 -6.38 -14.61
N TYR A 203 8.08 -6.16 -14.03
CA TYR A 203 7.02 -5.37 -14.62
C TYR A 203 7.46 -3.92 -14.89
N LEU A 204 8.02 -3.24 -13.88
CA LEU A 204 8.44 -1.85 -14.01
C LEU A 204 9.67 -1.68 -14.90
N GLN A 205 10.63 -2.63 -14.86
CA GLN A 205 11.80 -2.61 -15.75
C GLN A 205 11.44 -2.85 -17.22
N ALA A 206 10.36 -3.60 -17.48
CA ALA A 206 9.81 -3.79 -18.81
C ALA A 206 9.04 -2.56 -19.34
N GLY A 207 9.03 -1.44 -18.61
CA GLY A 207 8.30 -0.23 -18.99
C GLY A 207 6.80 -0.29 -18.64
N GLY A 208 6.39 -1.26 -17.82
CA GLY A 208 5.01 -1.36 -17.34
C GLY A 208 4.60 -0.19 -16.44
N ASP A 209 3.32 0.16 -16.49
CA ASP A 209 2.75 1.24 -15.69
C ASP A 209 2.42 0.79 -14.25
N ALA A 210 2.96 1.51 -13.26
CA ALA A 210 2.67 1.35 -11.85
C ALA A 210 1.17 1.38 -11.53
N GLN A 211 0.37 2.18 -12.25
CA GLN A 211 -1.08 2.25 -12.02
C GLN A 211 -1.80 0.96 -12.40
N ARG A 212 -1.31 0.25 -13.43
CA ARG A 212 -1.87 -1.05 -13.82
C ARG A 212 -1.60 -2.13 -12.78
N LEU A 213 -0.43 -2.11 -12.12
CA LEU A 213 -0.17 -2.98 -10.96
C LEU A 213 -1.14 -2.71 -9.82
N VAL A 214 -1.37 -1.43 -9.49
CA VAL A 214 -2.33 -1.05 -8.44
C VAL A 214 -3.75 -1.48 -8.79
N ARG A 215 -4.19 -1.28 -10.03
CA ARG A 215 -5.49 -1.78 -10.52
C ARG A 215 -5.60 -3.29 -10.33
N PHE A 216 -4.59 -4.04 -10.75
CA PHE A 216 -4.58 -5.50 -10.65
C PHE A 216 -4.68 -5.99 -9.20
N ALA A 217 -3.90 -5.39 -8.29
CA ALA A 217 -3.91 -5.74 -6.88
C ALA A 217 -5.25 -5.37 -6.22
N ALA A 218 -5.81 -4.21 -6.54
CA ALA A 218 -7.11 -3.77 -6.05
C ALA A 218 -8.25 -4.69 -6.53
N GLU A 219 -8.27 -5.04 -7.81
CA GLU A 219 -9.25 -5.97 -8.38
C GLU A 219 -9.17 -7.34 -7.70
N THR A 220 -7.95 -7.84 -7.48
CA THR A 220 -7.72 -9.10 -6.74
C THR A 220 -8.28 -9.01 -5.32
N ALA A 221 -8.05 -7.89 -4.62
CA ALA A 221 -8.54 -7.67 -3.27
C ALA A 221 -10.06 -7.59 -3.19
N PHE A 222 -10.72 -6.95 -4.15
CA PHE A 222 -12.17 -6.80 -4.19
C PHE A 222 -12.93 -8.13 -4.29
N GLY A 223 -12.30 -9.14 -4.89
CA GLY A 223 -12.81 -10.50 -4.99
C GLY A 223 -12.63 -11.35 -3.72
N LEU A 224 -12.03 -10.81 -2.65
CA LEU A 224 -11.67 -11.55 -1.44
C LEU A 224 -12.28 -10.92 -0.19
N GLN A 225 -12.56 -11.76 0.80
CA GLN A 225 -13.04 -11.35 2.12
C GLN A 225 -11.84 -11.18 3.05
N ALA A 226 -11.34 -9.94 3.15
CA ALA A 226 -10.21 -9.61 4.00
C ALA A 226 -10.47 -9.94 5.49
N GLY A 227 -9.51 -10.58 6.14
CA GLY A 227 -9.52 -10.84 7.58
C GLY A 227 -8.50 -9.96 8.30
N GLY A 228 -8.94 -9.02 9.13
CA GLY A 228 -8.06 -8.19 9.95
C GLY A 228 -8.65 -6.83 10.36
N PRO A 229 -8.03 -6.13 11.33
CA PRO A 229 -8.39 -4.75 11.67
C PRO A 229 -8.30 -3.83 10.43
N GLY A 230 -9.36 -3.09 10.13
CA GLY A 230 -9.45 -2.23 8.94
C GLY A 230 -9.77 -2.93 7.62
N GLY A 231 -9.90 -4.27 7.61
CA GLY A 231 -10.25 -5.05 6.41
C GLY A 231 -9.29 -4.82 5.24
N SER A 232 -9.79 -4.96 4.01
CA SER A 232 -9.02 -4.76 2.76
C SER A 232 -8.39 -3.36 2.66
N TRP A 233 -8.91 -2.38 3.41
CA TRP A 233 -8.59 -0.98 3.23
C TRP A 233 -7.27 -0.53 3.84
N ALA A 234 -6.71 -1.28 4.79
CA ALA A 234 -5.31 -1.08 5.19
C ALA A 234 -4.35 -1.28 4.00
N GLY A 235 -4.59 -2.33 3.20
CA GLY A 235 -3.82 -2.61 1.98
C GLY A 235 -4.16 -1.69 0.81
N LEU A 236 -5.44 -1.50 0.51
CA LEU A 236 -5.90 -0.68 -0.63
C LEU A 236 -5.45 0.78 -0.51
N THR A 237 -5.44 1.33 0.71
CA THR A 237 -4.94 2.68 0.95
C THR A 237 -3.44 2.79 0.70
N SER A 238 -2.67 1.77 1.11
CA SER A 238 -1.23 1.71 0.81
C SER A 238 -0.96 1.68 -0.70
N LEU A 239 -1.76 0.93 -1.46
CA LEU A 239 -1.69 0.90 -2.93
C LEU A 239 -2.00 2.26 -3.55
N ALA A 240 -3.11 2.90 -3.15
CA ALA A 240 -3.51 4.22 -3.64
C ALA A 240 -2.43 5.28 -3.39
N ASN A 241 -1.83 5.27 -2.19
CA ASN A 241 -0.78 6.21 -1.82
C ASN A 241 0.53 5.94 -2.58
N ALA A 242 0.93 4.66 -2.71
CA ALA A 242 2.16 4.29 -3.40
C ALA A 242 2.12 4.61 -4.90
N ALA A 243 0.98 4.43 -5.58
CA ALA A 243 0.83 4.82 -6.98
C ALA A 243 1.03 6.33 -7.17
N HIS A 244 0.42 7.18 -6.34
CA HIS A 244 0.63 8.63 -6.39
C HIS A 244 2.09 9.00 -6.20
N MET A 245 2.74 8.43 -5.18
CA MET A 245 4.13 8.72 -4.88
C MET A 245 5.10 8.18 -5.94
N SER A 246 4.78 7.06 -6.60
CA SER A 246 5.65 6.41 -7.58
C SER A 246 6.07 7.32 -8.73
N ARG A 247 5.24 8.32 -9.06
CA ARG A 247 5.51 9.34 -10.10
C ARG A 247 6.70 10.24 -9.75
N ALA A 248 6.97 10.44 -8.47
CA ALA A 248 8.07 11.25 -7.96
C ALA A 248 9.34 10.43 -7.63
N LEU A 249 9.28 9.11 -7.78
CA LEU A 249 10.37 8.18 -7.46
C LEU A 249 10.94 7.57 -8.74
N ASP A 250 12.20 7.15 -8.70
CA ASP A 250 12.88 6.44 -9.80
C ASP A 250 13.59 5.17 -9.31
N GLY A 251 14.12 4.41 -10.26
CA GLY A 251 15.00 3.27 -10.00
C GLY A 251 14.52 2.31 -8.90
N GLU A 252 15.41 2.03 -7.95
CA GLU A 252 15.17 1.14 -6.80
C GLU A 252 14.05 1.64 -5.90
N THR A 253 13.97 2.96 -5.65
CA THR A 253 13.00 3.54 -4.72
C THR A 253 11.57 3.42 -5.24
N ARG A 254 11.35 3.59 -6.56
CA ARG A 254 10.04 3.36 -7.18
C ARG A 254 9.59 1.90 -7.02
N VAL A 255 10.49 0.96 -7.28
CA VAL A 255 10.21 -0.47 -7.12
C VAL A 255 9.89 -0.78 -5.66
N LEU A 256 10.74 -0.33 -4.74
CA LEU A 256 10.61 -0.57 -3.31
C LEU A 256 9.27 -0.05 -2.74
N GLY A 257 8.87 1.16 -3.12
CA GLY A 257 7.57 1.72 -2.74
C GLY A 257 6.40 0.87 -3.20
N MET A 258 6.46 0.36 -4.44
CA MET A 258 5.41 -0.50 -4.96
C MET A 258 5.41 -1.88 -4.27
N VAL A 259 6.57 -2.49 -4.04
CA VAL A 259 6.67 -3.79 -3.35
C VAL A 259 6.13 -3.71 -1.92
N GLN A 260 6.46 -2.65 -1.19
CA GLN A 260 5.93 -2.46 0.16
C GLN A 260 4.40 -2.32 0.18
N ALA A 261 3.82 -1.53 -0.74
CA ALA A 261 2.37 -1.42 -0.83
C ALA A 261 1.69 -2.76 -1.21
N MET A 262 2.30 -3.53 -2.12
CA MET A 262 1.82 -4.87 -2.48
C MET A 262 1.91 -5.84 -1.31
N ARG A 263 2.94 -5.74 -0.48
CA ARG A 263 3.06 -6.54 0.76
C ARG A 263 1.96 -6.20 1.76
N GLU A 264 1.67 -4.92 1.96
CA GLU A 264 0.57 -4.52 2.86
C GLU A 264 -0.78 -5.05 2.35
N MET A 265 -1.01 -4.99 1.04
CA MET A 265 -2.18 -5.64 0.43
C MET A 265 -2.19 -7.15 0.68
N SER A 266 -1.06 -7.82 0.44
CA SER A 266 -0.90 -9.26 0.59
C SER A 266 -1.13 -9.74 2.03
N ARG A 267 -0.65 -9.00 3.05
CA ARG A 267 -0.89 -9.31 4.47
C ARG A 267 -2.38 -9.41 4.81
N VAL A 268 -3.21 -8.65 4.11
CA VAL A 268 -4.64 -8.51 4.37
C VAL A 268 -5.48 -9.55 3.61
N ILE A 269 -4.99 -10.01 2.45
CA ILE A 269 -5.74 -10.96 1.59
C ILE A 269 -5.18 -12.38 1.58
N SER A 270 -3.98 -12.59 2.12
CA SER A 270 -3.39 -13.93 2.21
C SER A 270 -4.28 -14.84 3.06
N GLY A 271 -4.68 -15.97 2.48
CA GLY A 271 -5.62 -16.91 3.10
C GLY A 271 -7.08 -16.42 3.17
N ALA A 272 -7.41 -15.28 2.55
CA ALA A 272 -8.78 -14.76 2.52
C ALA A 272 -9.72 -15.66 1.69
N ALA A 273 -10.95 -15.83 2.17
CA ALA A 273 -11.98 -16.54 1.44
C ALA A 273 -12.47 -15.71 0.23
N PRO A 274 -12.98 -16.34 -0.85
CA PRO A 274 -13.63 -15.62 -1.93
C PRO A 274 -14.82 -14.79 -1.42
N ARG A 275 -14.87 -13.52 -1.78
CA ARG A 275 -16.02 -12.63 -1.50
C ARG A 275 -17.03 -12.75 -2.64
N ARG A 276 -18.32 -12.76 -2.28
CA ARG A 276 -19.43 -12.64 -3.23
C ARG A 276 -19.99 -11.22 -3.15
N PRO A 277 -19.74 -10.34 -4.15
CA PRO A 277 -20.27 -8.98 -4.13
C PRO A 277 -21.80 -8.97 -4.05
N VAL A 278 -22.34 -8.08 -3.23
CA VAL A 278 -23.78 -7.88 -3.15
C VAL A 278 -24.25 -7.16 -4.41
N ARG A 279 -25.21 -7.78 -5.13
CA ARG A 279 -25.78 -7.20 -6.35
C ARG A 279 -26.63 -5.96 -6.05
N PRO A 280 -26.80 -5.01 -6.96
CA PRO A 280 -27.80 -3.95 -6.82
C PRO A 280 -29.24 -4.47 -6.64
N LEU A 281 -30.16 -3.61 -6.19
CA LEU A 281 -31.60 -3.90 -6.23
C LEU A 281 -32.14 -3.64 -7.62
N GLU A 282 -32.60 -4.69 -8.28
CA GLU A 282 -33.18 -4.64 -9.64
C GLU A 282 -34.72 -4.77 -9.60
N PRO A 283 -35.43 -4.15 -10.55
CA PRO A 283 -34.89 -3.30 -11.62
C PRO A 283 -34.60 -1.87 -11.12
N LEU A 284 -33.51 -1.25 -11.60
CA LEU A 284 -33.00 0.02 -11.07
C LEU A 284 -34.05 1.15 -11.05
N GLU A 285 -34.90 1.24 -12.06
CA GLU A 285 -35.93 2.28 -12.21
C GLU A 285 -37.04 2.26 -11.14
N LYS A 286 -37.11 1.20 -10.33
CA LYS A 286 -38.06 1.11 -9.20
C LYS A 286 -37.48 1.62 -7.88
N ASN A 287 -36.21 1.99 -7.86
CA ASN A 287 -35.56 2.48 -6.65
C ASN A 287 -35.66 4.01 -6.58
N ASP A 288 -35.88 4.50 -5.36
CA ASP A 288 -35.84 5.92 -5.04
C ASP A 288 -34.52 6.23 -4.30
N PRO A 289 -33.67 7.14 -4.81
CA PRO A 289 -32.38 7.48 -4.18
C PRO A 289 -32.51 7.96 -2.73
N GLU A 290 -33.49 8.79 -2.41
CA GLU A 290 -33.66 9.32 -1.04
C GLU A 290 -34.11 8.22 -0.07
N ARG A 291 -35.00 7.32 -0.49
CA ARG A 291 -35.31 6.11 0.29
C ARG A 291 -34.06 5.25 0.51
N LEU A 292 -33.20 5.09 -0.50
CA LEU A 292 -31.95 4.32 -0.36
C LEU A 292 -30.96 4.99 0.59
N ARG A 293 -30.85 6.33 0.56
CA ARG A 293 -30.10 7.11 1.54
C ARG A 293 -30.61 6.85 2.96
N HIS A 294 -31.92 6.97 3.21
CA HIS A 294 -32.50 6.66 4.53
C HIS A 294 -32.22 5.23 4.98
N LEU A 295 -32.31 4.25 4.06
CA LEU A 295 -31.98 2.86 4.36
C LEU A 295 -30.48 2.66 4.63
N LEU A 296 -29.60 3.35 3.92
CA LEU A 296 -28.16 3.34 4.16
C LEU A 296 -27.87 3.79 5.60
N LEU A 297 -28.43 4.92 6.01
CA LEU A 297 -28.29 5.45 7.37
C LEU A 297 -28.81 4.46 8.41
N TYR A 298 -30.02 3.92 8.19
CA TYR A 298 -30.63 2.91 9.06
C TYR A 298 -29.77 1.66 9.20
N PHE A 299 -29.27 1.09 8.10
CA PHE A 299 -28.46 -0.12 8.15
C PHE A 299 -27.07 0.11 8.73
N ALA A 300 -26.50 1.30 8.58
CA ALA A 300 -25.26 1.69 9.24
C ALA A 300 -25.45 1.72 10.78
N ASP A 301 -26.48 2.39 11.28
CA ASP A 301 -26.84 2.42 12.71
C ASP A 301 -27.13 1.02 13.28
N LYS A 302 -27.87 0.19 12.54
CA LYS A 302 -28.17 -1.20 12.92
C LYS A 302 -27.04 -2.19 12.65
N ARG A 303 -25.83 -1.71 12.32
CA ARG A 303 -24.63 -2.54 12.09
C ARG A 303 -24.87 -3.68 11.08
N THR A 304 -25.68 -3.41 10.06
CA THR A 304 -26.09 -4.41 9.05
C THR A 304 -25.25 -4.25 7.78
N THR A 305 -24.08 -4.89 7.74
CA THR A 305 -23.10 -4.80 6.64
C THR A 305 -23.70 -5.06 5.24
N VAL A 306 -24.47 -6.13 5.07
CA VAL A 306 -25.07 -6.47 3.77
C VAL A 306 -26.10 -5.42 3.33
N GLY A 307 -26.79 -4.78 4.28
CA GLY A 307 -27.74 -3.70 4.02
C GLY A 307 -27.03 -2.45 3.51
N VAL A 308 -25.95 -2.05 4.20
CA VAL A 308 -25.08 -0.93 3.76
C VAL A 308 -24.51 -1.22 2.37
N GLU A 309 -23.96 -2.42 2.15
CA GLU A 309 -23.37 -2.82 0.87
C GLU A 309 -24.42 -2.77 -0.26
N ARG A 310 -25.62 -3.31 -0.02
CA ARG A 310 -26.72 -3.30 -1.00
C ARG A 310 -27.15 -1.89 -1.35
N CYS A 311 -27.27 -0.99 -0.37
CA CYS A 311 -27.61 0.41 -0.61
C CYS A 311 -26.54 1.09 -1.46
N LEU A 312 -25.27 1.02 -1.08
CA LEU A 312 -24.17 1.64 -1.83
C LEU A 312 -24.06 1.08 -3.25
N ALA A 313 -24.12 -0.24 -3.42
CA ALA A 313 -24.09 -0.87 -4.74
C ALA A 313 -25.25 -0.42 -5.63
N THR A 314 -26.44 -0.25 -5.06
CA THR A 314 -27.62 0.23 -5.80
C THR A 314 -27.49 1.71 -6.16
N LEU A 315 -27.08 2.56 -5.21
CA LEU A 315 -26.87 4.00 -5.43
C LEU A 315 -25.86 4.27 -6.55
N VAL A 316 -24.75 3.52 -6.58
CA VAL A 316 -23.75 3.62 -7.66
C VAL A 316 -24.31 3.11 -8.98
N ALA A 317 -25.06 2.01 -8.98
CA ALA A 317 -25.66 1.46 -10.19
C ALA A 317 -26.72 2.37 -10.82
N MET A 318 -27.33 3.27 -10.03
CA MET A 318 -28.28 4.28 -10.50
C MET A 318 -27.62 5.48 -11.22
N ASP A 319 -26.30 5.46 -11.42
CA ASP A 319 -25.53 6.50 -12.13
C ASP A 319 -25.71 7.91 -11.50
N LEU A 320 -25.81 7.95 -10.17
CA LEU A 320 -25.86 9.20 -9.42
C LEU A 320 -24.51 9.94 -9.48
N PRO A 321 -24.49 11.28 -9.37
CA PRO A 321 -23.24 12.02 -9.29
C PRO A 321 -22.35 11.52 -8.14
N PRO A 322 -21.04 11.31 -8.36
CA PRO A 322 -20.10 10.84 -7.34
C PRO A 322 -20.16 11.61 -6.02
N GLU A 323 -20.32 12.93 -6.09
CA GLU A 323 -20.45 13.80 -4.93
C GLU A 323 -21.67 13.47 -4.06
N THR A 324 -22.78 13.05 -4.69
CA THR A 324 -24.00 12.67 -3.96
C THR A 324 -23.77 11.39 -3.18
N VAL A 325 -23.18 10.37 -3.82
CA VAL A 325 -22.85 9.10 -3.17
C VAL A 325 -21.82 9.31 -2.06
N ALA A 326 -20.83 10.16 -2.30
CA ALA A 326 -19.82 10.52 -1.29
C ALA A 326 -20.47 11.20 -0.09
N HIS A 327 -21.29 12.23 -0.27
CA HIS A 327 -21.97 12.92 0.83
C HIS A 327 -22.83 11.96 1.66
N TRP A 328 -23.58 11.05 1.04
CA TRP A 328 -24.41 10.08 1.76
C TRP A 328 -23.59 9.00 2.47
N ALA A 329 -22.45 8.59 1.91
CA ALA A 329 -21.52 7.70 2.61
C ALA A 329 -20.85 8.38 3.82
N PHE A 330 -20.49 9.66 3.69
CA PHE A 330 -19.98 10.46 4.82
C PHE A 330 -21.06 10.69 5.87
N GLU A 331 -22.30 10.91 5.45
CA GLU A 331 -23.44 11.01 6.37
C GLU A 331 -23.65 9.71 7.16
N ALA A 332 -23.50 8.55 6.51
CA ALA A 332 -23.63 7.25 7.18
C ALA A 332 -22.61 7.05 8.31
N ILE A 333 -21.35 7.48 8.12
CA ILE A 333 -20.33 7.42 9.19
C ILE A 333 -20.51 8.52 10.23
N ALA A 334 -21.03 9.68 9.84
CA ALA A 334 -21.25 10.85 10.69
C ALA A 334 -22.51 10.73 11.58
N GLN A 335 -23.23 9.61 11.57
CA GLN A 335 -24.27 9.34 12.56
C GLN A 335 -23.70 9.13 13.97
N HIS A 336 -22.42 8.74 14.05
CA HIS A 336 -21.70 8.47 15.28
C HIS A 336 -20.45 9.35 15.37
N LEU A 337 -19.95 9.55 16.59
CA LEU A 337 -18.83 10.45 16.84
C LEU A 337 -17.51 9.73 16.58
N TYR A 338 -16.67 10.33 15.74
CA TYR A 338 -15.28 9.93 15.48
C TYR A 338 -15.06 8.40 15.37
N PRO A 339 -15.77 7.72 14.46
CA PRO A 339 -15.82 6.26 14.44
C PRO A 339 -14.44 5.63 14.21
N SER A 340 -14.12 4.60 15.02
CA SER A 340 -12.90 3.79 14.94
C SER A 340 -11.61 4.61 14.83
N GLY A 341 -11.50 5.69 15.61
CA GLY A 341 -10.33 6.56 15.63
C GLY A 341 -10.13 7.38 14.35
N GLY A 342 -11.13 7.43 13.47
CA GLY A 342 -11.09 8.20 12.23
C GLY A 342 -10.83 7.37 10.96
N HIS A 343 -10.55 6.06 11.07
CA HIS A 343 -10.32 5.18 9.91
C HIS A 343 -11.43 5.24 8.83
N PRO A 344 -12.73 5.28 9.16
CA PRO A 344 -13.77 5.35 8.13
C PRO A 344 -13.68 6.61 7.27
N HIS A 345 -13.22 7.75 7.82
CA HIS A 345 -13.02 8.97 7.04
C HIS A 345 -11.93 8.78 5.98
N ASP A 346 -10.81 8.19 6.37
CA ASP A 346 -9.70 7.92 5.44
C ASP A 346 -10.08 6.84 4.43
N PHE A 347 -10.53 5.67 4.86
CA PHE A 347 -10.85 4.59 3.92
C PHE A 347 -11.93 4.99 2.92
N LEU A 348 -12.95 5.75 3.35
CA LEU A 348 -13.97 6.26 2.46
C LEU A 348 -13.39 7.26 1.44
N TYR A 349 -12.62 8.25 1.89
CA TYR A 349 -12.00 9.20 0.96
C TYR A 349 -11.02 8.52 0.00
N ARG A 350 -10.16 7.63 0.51
CA ARG A 350 -9.17 6.88 -0.27
C ARG A 350 -9.80 5.91 -1.26
N CYS A 351 -11.03 5.45 -1.02
CA CYS A 351 -11.78 4.72 -2.03
C CYS A 351 -12.04 5.57 -3.27
N PHE A 352 -12.48 6.81 -3.12
CA PHE A 352 -12.70 7.71 -4.25
C PHE A 352 -11.39 8.08 -4.97
N ASP A 353 -10.32 8.32 -4.22
CA ASP A 353 -8.98 8.55 -4.79
C ASP A 353 -8.48 7.31 -5.57
N LEU A 354 -8.69 6.10 -5.04
CA LEU A 354 -8.35 4.87 -5.75
C LEU A 354 -9.19 4.69 -7.01
N LEU A 355 -10.50 4.99 -6.97
CA LEU A 355 -11.39 4.89 -8.13
C LEU A 355 -10.97 5.80 -9.28
N ASP A 356 -10.42 6.98 -9.00
CA ASP A 356 -9.85 7.85 -10.04
C ASP A 356 -8.64 7.22 -10.73
N GLN A 357 -7.89 6.39 -10.01
CA GLN A 357 -6.70 5.71 -10.53
C GLN A 357 -7.05 4.44 -11.31
N ILE A 358 -8.00 3.64 -10.79
CA ILE A 358 -8.30 2.30 -11.34
C ILE A 358 -9.53 2.28 -12.25
N GLY A 359 -10.38 3.31 -12.21
CA GLY A 359 -11.60 3.42 -13.00
C GLY A 359 -12.88 3.24 -12.18
N TRP A 360 -13.87 4.08 -12.47
CA TRP A 360 -15.15 4.13 -11.76
C TRP A 360 -16.07 2.93 -12.03
N ASN A 361 -15.77 2.10 -13.03
CA ASN A 361 -16.44 0.82 -13.25
C ASN A 361 -16.28 -0.15 -12.05
N PHE A 362 -15.26 0.06 -11.20
CA PHE A 362 -15.07 -0.71 -9.97
C PHE A 362 -15.87 -0.18 -8.78
N ALA A 363 -16.53 0.99 -8.88
CA ALA A 363 -17.18 1.67 -7.76
C ALA A 363 -18.20 0.80 -6.99
N PRO A 364 -19.08 0.01 -7.62
CA PRO A 364 -20.02 -0.85 -6.86
C PRO A 364 -19.30 -1.85 -5.95
N THR A 365 -18.18 -2.39 -6.43
CA THR A 365 -17.42 -3.39 -5.67
C THR A 365 -16.55 -2.72 -4.62
N ALA A 366 -15.84 -1.64 -4.97
CA ALA A 366 -14.96 -0.90 -4.08
C ALA A 366 -15.75 -0.30 -2.90
N LEU A 367 -16.79 0.49 -3.15
CA LEU A 367 -17.64 1.04 -2.10
C LEU A 367 -18.33 -0.06 -1.30
N GLY A 368 -18.69 -1.17 -1.95
CA GLY A 368 -19.24 -2.33 -1.26
C GLY A 368 -18.28 -2.93 -0.22
N THR A 369 -16.97 -2.92 -0.46
CA THR A 369 -15.99 -3.39 0.55
C THR A 369 -15.90 -2.48 1.78
N LEU A 370 -16.33 -1.22 1.71
CA LEU A 370 -16.38 -0.31 2.85
C LEU A 370 -17.59 -0.54 3.76
N ALA A 371 -18.57 -1.35 3.34
CA ALA A 371 -19.77 -1.58 4.13
C ALA A 371 -19.46 -2.12 5.53
N ALA A 372 -18.44 -2.97 5.66
CA ALA A 372 -17.98 -3.49 6.94
C ALA A 372 -17.31 -2.40 7.80
N THR A 373 -16.59 -1.47 7.17
CA THR A 373 -15.99 -0.31 7.84
C THR A 373 -17.07 0.64 8.37
N ILE A 374 -18.12 0.89 7.58
CA ILE A 374 -19.22 1.79 7.97
C ILE A 374 -20.07 1.15 9.07
N ALA A 375 -20.54 -0.09 8.86
CA ALA A 375 -21.45 -0.77 9.79
C ALA A 375 -20.74 -1.36 11.03
N GLY A 376 -19.45 -1.66 10.93
CA GLY A 376 -18.68 -2.34 11.97
C GLY A 376 -17.87 -1.43 12.87
N ALA A 377 -17.92 -0.11 12.67
CA ALA A 377 -17.10 0.82 13.42
C ALA A 377 -17.41 0.83 14.92
N ASP A 378 -16.37 0.99 15.74
CA ASP A 378 -16.52 1.45 17.13
C ASP A 378 -16.83 2.94 17.14
N TRP A 379 -17.56 3.42 18.16
CA TRP A 379 -18.04 4.79 18.23
C TRP A 379 -17.47 5.50 19.46
N ALA A 380 -16.96 6.72 19.26
CA ALA A 380 -16.23 7.41 20.32
C ALA A 380 -17.14 7.84 21.48
N GLU A 381 -18.44 8.10 21.22
CA GLU A 381 -19.44 8.41 22.25
C GLU A 381 -19.64 7.31 23.29
N GLN A 382 -19.18 6.08 23.01
CA GLN A 382 -19.23 4.97 23.95
C GLN A 382 -18.06 4.95 24.94
N SER A 383 -17.10 5.86 24.79
CA SER A 383 -15.89 5.94 25.59
C SER A 383 -15.93 7.08 26.62
N GLU A 384 -15.33 6.84 27.79
CA GLU A 384 -15.33 7.81 28.90
C GLU A 384 -14.72 9.19 28.54
N PRO A 385 -13.59 9.29 27.80
CA PRO A 385 -13.00 10.59 27.47
C PRO A 385 -13.89 11.51 26.63
N TRP A 386 -14.85 10.92 25.90
CA TRP A 386 -15.76 11.66 25.01
C TRP A 386 -17.06 12.09 25.68
N SER A 387 -17.42 11.48 26.82
CA SER A 387 -18.67 11.73 27.55
C SER A 387 -18.99 13.22 27.74
N PRO A 388 -18.04 14.12 28.08
CA PRO A 388 -18.32 15.55 28.24
C PRO A 388 -18.75 16.27 26.96
N TYR A 389 -18.50 15.70 25.78
CA TYR A 389 -18.74 16.35 24.48
C TYR A 389 -19.96 15.79 23.74
N VAL A 390 -20.46 14.62 24.13
CA VAL A 390 -21.47 13.86 23.37
C VAL A 390 -22.71 14.69 23.08
N ASP A 391 -23.38 15.21 24.12
CA ASP A 391 -24.62 15.97 23.96
C ASP A 391 -24.40 17.22 23.11
N ARG A 392 -23.26 17.89 23.31
CA ARG A 392 -22.92 19.12 22.59
C ARG A 392 -22.62 18.87 21.11
N LEU A 393 -21.90 17.79 20.79
CA LEU A 393 -21.62 17.40 19.40
C LEU A 393 -22.90 17.00 18.66
N PHE A 394 -23.83 16.29 19.31
CA PHE A 394 -25.12 15.98 18.71
C PHE A 394 -26.01 17.22 18.52
N ASP A 395 -25.98 18.19 19.44
CA ASP A 395 -26.67 19.48 19.23
C ASP A 395 -26.06 20.26 18.05
N ILE A 396 -24.73 20.33 17.96
CA ILE A 396 -24.03 20.97 16.84
C ILE A 396 -24.44 20.32 15.51
N ARG A 397 -24.46 18.98 15.42
CA ARG A 397 -24.91 18.24 14.22
C ARG A 397 -26.32 18.62 13.80
N ARG A 398 -27.25 18.65 14.76
CA ARG A 398 -28.64 19.03 14.51
C ARG A 398 -28.71 20.46 13.96
N ARG A 399 -28.00 21.40 14.58
CA ARG A 399 -27.95 22.81 14.16
C ARG A 399 -27.28 23.01 12.80
N LEU A 400 -26.28 22.21 12.46
CA LEU A 400 -25.69 22.21 11.11
C LEU A 400 -26.69 21.69 10.07
N THR A 401 -27.46 20.66 10.42
CA THR A 401 -28.41 20.01 9.51
C THR A 401 -29.66 20.86 9.25
N ASP A 402 -30.21 21.50 10.29
CA ASP A 402 -31.37 22.39 10.18
C ASP A 402 -31.02 23.82 9.72
N GLY A 403 -29.73 24.12 9.60
CA GLY A 403 -29.20 25.41 9.14
C GLY A 403 -29.17 26.51 10.21
N ALA A 404 -29.42 26.18 11.48
CA ALA A 404 -29.28 27.11 12.61
C ALA A 404 -27.81 27.45 12.93
N LEU A 405 -26.87 26.58 12.58
CA LEU A 405 -25.42 26.85 12.63
C LEU A 405 -24.87 26.84 11.20
N LYS A 406 -24.35 27.98 10.76
CA LYS A 406 -23.81 28.19 9.40
C LYS A 406 -22.78 29.31 9.41
N PRO A 407 -21.94 29.43 8.37
CA PRO A 407 -21.00 30.53 8.25
C PRO A 407 -21.68 31.89 8.35
N GLY A 408 -21.15 32.79 9.19
CA GLY A 408 -21.59 34.18 9.28
C GLY A 408 -20.98 35.09 8.20
N PRO A 409 -21.33 36.38 8.20
CA PRO A 409 -20.79 37.35 7.25
C PRO A 409 -19.39 37.81 7.70
N GLY A 410 -18.35 37.12 7.27
CA GLY A 410 -16.97 37.47 7.61
C GLY A 410 -15.95 36.50 7.04
N GLY A 411 -14.93 36.20 7.82
CA GLY A 411 -13.84 35.30 7.47
C GLY A 411 -12.98 35.01 8.68
N ALA A 412 -12.17 33.96 8.60
CA ALA A 412 -11.28 33.58 9.68
C ALA A 412 -9.81 33.61 9.25
N ASP A 413 -8.94 34.03 10.15
CA ASP A 413 -7.52 33.73 10.06
C ASP A 413 -7.32 32.25 10.39
N THR A 414 -7.25 31.43 9.35
CA THR A 414 -7.09 29.97 9.43
C THR A 414 -5.87 29.57 10.26
N ASN A 415 -4.76 30.30 10.15
CA ASN A 415 -3.52 29.98 10.85
C ASN A 415 -3.67 30.27 12.34
N ALA A 416 -4.20 31.45 12.69
CA ALA A 416 -4.50 31.79 14.07
C ALA A 416 -5.50 30.82 14.70
N LEU A 417 -6.53 30.40 13.94
CA LEU A 417 -7.48 29.40 14.39
C LEU A 417 -6.80 28.05 14.64
N GLY A 418 -5.95 27.57 13.73
CA GLY A 418 -5.24 26.31 13.88
C GLY A 418 -4.31 26.27 15.11
N HIS A 419 -3.60 27.37 15.36
CA HIS A 419 -2.81 27.55 16.57
C HIS A 419 -3.66 27.50 17.85
N ARG A 420 -4.80 28.20 17.85
CA ARG A 420 -5.74 28.14 18.99
C ARG A 420 -6.25 26.71 19.20
N LEU A 421 -6.62 25.99 18.15
CA LEU A 421 -7.09 24.59 18.28
C LEU A 421 -6.00 23.65 18.82
N ALA A 422 -4.73 23.87 18.46
CA ALA A 422 -3.61 23.07 18.97
C ALA A 422 -3.39 23.22 20.49
N GLU A 423 -3.70 24.41 21.01
CA GLU A 423 -3.41 24.84 22.38
C GLU A 423 -4.66 24.98 23.27
N ALA A 424 -5.86 24.87 22.68
CA ALA A 424 -7.14 25.06 23.35
C ALA A 424 -7.28 24.16 24.58
N ASP A 425 -7.93 24.71 25.62
CA ASP A 425 -8.45 23.87 26.69
C ASP A 425 -9.43 22.86 26.10
N ARG A 426 -9.42 21.64 26.63
CA ARG A 426 -10.22 20.54 26.12
C ARG A 426 -11.71 20.89 26.05
N LEU A 427 -12.21 21.69 27.00
CA LEU A 427 -13.61 22.08 27.06
C LEU A 427 -13.98 23.25 26.13
N GLU A 428 -13.01 24.03 25.66
CA GLU A 428 -13.21 25.24 24.84
C GLU A 428 -13.08 25.00 23.33
N VAL A 429 -12.68 23.79 22.91
CA VAL A 429 -12.42 23.47 21.50
C VAL A 429 -13.67 23.63 20.62
N LEU A 430 -14.85 23.27 21.14
CA LEU A 430 -16.13 23.38 20.44
C LEU A 430 -16.57 24.85 20.32
N ASP A 431 -16.43 25.64 21.39
CA ASP A 431 -16.69 27.08 21.38
C ASP A 431 -15.84 27.79 20.33
N THR A 432 -14.56 27.42 20.26
CA THR A 432 -13.60 27.98 19.30
C THR A 432 -14.05 27.77 17.85
N LEU A 433 -14.54 26.58 17.52
CA LEU A 433 -15.02 26.26 16.17
C LEU A 433 -16.40 26.87 15.87
N GLU A 434 -17.34 26.82 16.81
CA GLU A 434 -18.65 27.44 16.63
C GLU A 434 -18.51 28.95 16.40
N GLN A 435 -17.68 29.63 17.20
CA GLN A 435 -17.41 31.05 17.04
C GLN A 435 -16.73 31.34 15.71
N ALA A 436 -15.71 30.56 15.31
CA ALA A 436 -15.04 30.74 14.02
C ALA A 436 -16.03 30.61 12.84
N LEU A 437 -16.92 29.63 12.89
CA LEU A 437 -17.97 29.45 11.90
C LEU A 437 -18.92 30.67 11.89
N GLN A 438 -19.36 31.14 13.04
CA GLN A 438 -20.20 32.33 13.17
C GLN A 438 -19.50 33.62 12.73
N ASP A 439 -18.18 33.70 12.85
CA ASP A 439 -17.36 34.82 12.36
C ASP A 439 -17.13 34.77 10.84
N GLY A 440 -17.60 33.70 10.18
CA GLY A 440 -17.55 33.54 8.72
C GLY A 440 -16.45 32.62 8.20
N ALA A 441 -15.83 31.81 9.05
CA ALA A 441 -14.97 30.72 8.58
C ALA A 441 -15.75 29.79 7.65
N SER A 442 -15.22 29.49 6.48
CA SER A 442 -15.75 28.44 5.61
C SER A 442 -15.43 27.05 6.17
N ALA A 443 -16.08 26.02 5.65
CA ALA A 443 -15.74 24.64 6.00
C ALA A 443 -14.28 24.30 5.67
N GLU A 444 -13.75 24.86 4.58
CA GLU A 444 -12.34 24.73 4.20
C GLU A 444 -11.40 25.44 5.19
N ASP A 445 -11.80 26.60 5.72
CA ASP A 445 -11.01 27.29 6.75
C ASP A 445 -10.97 26.47 8.04
N LEU A 446 -12.10 25.89 8.45
CA LEU A 446 -12.16 25.04 9.63
C LEU A 446 -11.33 23.75 9.46
N SER A 447 -11.46 23.05 8.33
CA SER A 447 -10.69 21.82 8.08
C SER A 447 -9.19 22.10 7.94
N ARG A 448 -8.80 23.20 7.29
CA ARG A 448 -7.40 23.60 7.20
C ARG A 448 -6.83 24.01 8.56
N ALA A 449 -7.58 24.74 9.39
CA ALA A 449 -7.16 25.07 10.75
C ALA A 449 -6.99 23.80 11.62
N LEU A 450 -7.90 22.85 11.50
CA LEU A 450 -7.79 21.54 12.16
C LEU A 450 -6.52 20.80 11.74
N ASN A 451 -6.18 20.81 10.44
CA ASN A 451 -4.94 20.21 9.94
C ASN A 451 -3.70 20.88 10.54
N ILE A 452 -3.65 22.21 10.63
CA ILE A 452 -2.57 22.93 11.32
C ILE A 452 -2.44 22.46 12.77
N GLY A 453 -3.57 22.30 13.47
CA GLY A 453 -3.60 21.78 14.84
C GLY A 453 -2.99 20.39 14.99
N TRP A 454 -3.37 19.45 14.12
CA TRP A 454 -2.80 18.10 14.09
C TRP A 454 -1.32 18.07 13.66
N MET A 455 -0.91 18.97 12.76
CA MET A 455 0.50 19.12 12.38
C MET A 455 1.35 19.59 13.57
N MET A 456 0.85 20.54 14.36
CA MET A 456 1.51 20.96 15.59
C MET A 456 1.57 19.82 16.61
N ARG A 457 0.49 19.03 16.75
CA ARG A 457 0.45 17.82 17.57
C ARG A 457 1.57 16.85 17.18
N LEU A 458 1.71 16.57 15.88
CA LEU A 458 2.75 15.71 15.32
C LEU A 458 4.17 16.29 15.51
N ALA A 459 4.37 17.56 15.13
CA ALA A 459 5.66 18.25 15.19
C ALA A 459 6.20 18.42 16.62
N ARG A 460 5.31 18.51 17.61
CA ARG A 460 5.63 18.63 19.04
C ARG A 460 5.32 17.35 19.83
N PHE A 461 5.18 16.20 19.18
CA PHE A 461 4.99 14.93 19.90
C PHE A 461 6.17 14.64 20.83
N ALA A 462 5.88 14.35 22.10
CA ALA A 462 6.91 14.08 23.10
C ALA A 462 7.31 12.61 23.06
N LEU A 463 8.61 12.33 22.86
CA LEU A 463 9.13 10.96 22.69
C LEU A 463 8.97 10.08 23.93
N VAL A 464 8.71 10.68 25.10
CA VAL A 464 8.32 9.92 26.31
C VAL A 464 7.02 9.13 26.12
N ASN A 465 6.20 9.52 25.14
CA ASN A 465 4.95 8.87 24.77
C ASN A 465 5.10 7.99 23.51
N GLU A 466 6.30 7.51 23.16
CA GLU A 466 6.56 6.80 21.88
C GLU A 466 5.67 5.57 21.60
N THR A 467 4.93 5.06 22.59
CA THR A 467 3.94 3.99 22.41
C THR A 467 2.62 4.48 21.81
N ASP A 468 2.35 5.78 21.85
CA ASP A 468 1.05 6.39 21.54
C ASP A 468 1.02 7.16 20.22
N TRP A 469 2.01 6.95 19.34
CA TRP A 469 2.05 7.56 18.00
C TRP A 469 0.74 7.35 17.23
N ALA A 470 0.07 6.21 17.45
CA ALA A 470 -1.16 5.85 16.77
C ALA A 470 -2.26 6.89 16.89
N GLN A 471 -2.44 7.45 18.07
CA GLN A 471 -3.46 8.47 18.29
C GLN A 471 -3.21 9.73 17.45
N VAL A 472 -1.93 10.09 17.24
CA VAL A 472 -1.57 11.28 16.49
C VAL A 472 -1.66 11.06 15.00
N PHE A 473 -1.12 9.95 14.48
CA PHE A 473 -1.21 9.71 13.04
C PHE A 473 -2.65 9.45 12.60
N HIS A 474 -3.48 8.76 13.41
CA HIS A 474 -4.91 8.61 13.10
C HIS A 474 -5.61 9.96 12.96
N GLY A 475 -5.32 10.90 13.87
CA GLY A 475 -5.81 12.27 13.81
C GLY A 475 -5.38 13.02 12.55
N VAL A 476 -4.08 13.00 12.24
CA VAL A 476 -3.51 13.64 11.03
C VAL A 476 -4.16 13.08 9.75
N ILE A 477 -4.28 11.75 9.66
CA ILE A 477 -4.84 11.04 8.50
C ILE A 477 -6.33 11.36 8.33
N ALA A 478 -7.11 11.35 9.43
CA ALA A 478 -8.53 11.67 9.39
C ALA A 478 -8.76 13.14 9.02
N ALA A 479 -8.00 14.08 9.59
CA ALA A 479 -8.12 15.51 9.28
C ALA A 479 -7.79 15.82 7.82
N ASP A 480 -6.75 15.21 7.25
CA ASP A 480 -6.42 15.32 5.82
C ASP A 480 -7.55 14.76 4.95
N SER A 481 -8.13 13.62 5.32
CA SER A 481 -9.20 13.00 4.55
C SER A 481 -10.50 13.80 4.58
N ILE A 482 -10.83 14.41 5.72
CA ILE A 482 -11.98 15.31 5.86
C ILE A 482 -11.77 16.58 5.02
N ASP A 483 -10.60 17.21 5.09
CA ASP A 483 -10.28 18.40 4.30
C ASP A 483 -10.35 18.13 2.80
N GLN A 484 -9.72 17.04 2.35
CA GLN A 484 -9.77 16.67 0.96
C GLN A 484 -11.19 16.32 0.49
N ALA A 485 -12.00 15.67 1.33
CA ALA A 485 -13.41 15.42 1.02
C ALA A 485 -14.21 16.72 0.85
N ILE A 486 -14.01 17.71 1.74
CA ILE A 486 -14.64 19.03 1.64
C ILE A 486 -14.21 19.74 0.35
N ARG A 487 -12.91 19.76 0.03
CA ARG A 487 -12.40 20.42 -1.17
C ARG A 487 -12.86 19.75 -2.47
N ARG A 488 -13.00 18.42 -2.45
CA ARG A 488 -13.37 17.62 -3.62
C ARG A 488 -14.87 17.62 -3.89
N PHE A 489 -15.68 17.42 -2.85
CA PHE A 489 -17.13 17.21 -2.98
C PHE A 489 -17.96 18.41 -2.53
N GLY A 490 -17.31 19.47 -2.04
CA GLY A 490 -17.97 20.59 -1.41
C GLY A 490 -18.41 20.31 0.03
N PRO A 491 -18.72 21.36 0.81
CA PRO A 491 -19.14 21.22 2.20
C PRO A 491 -20.52 20.59 2.32
N SER A 492 -20.70 19.78 3.36
CA SER A 492 -22.00 19.25 3.80
C SER A 492 -22.09 19.31 5.32
N PRO A 493 -23.30 19.30 5.92
CA PRO A 493 -23.45 19.25 7.37
C PRO A 493 -22.68 18.09 8.01
N ALA A 494 -22.68 16.92 7.36
CA ALA A 494 -21.94 15.74 7.81
C ALA A 494 -20.41 15.98 7.81
N LEU A 495 -19.86 16.52 6.73
CA LEU A 495 -18.42 16.80 6.63
C LEU A 495 -17.97 17.88 7.62
N ILE A 496 -18.78 18.93 7.80
CA ILE A 496 -18.48 19.96 8.80
C ILE A 496 -18.51 19.34 10.20
N ALA A 497 -19.50 18.48 10.51
CA ALA A 497 -19.54 17.80 11.80
C ALA A 497 -18.33 16.89 12.05
N CYS A 498 -17.79 16.23 11.02
CA CYS A 498 -16.53 15.47 11.14
C CYS A 498 -15.33 16.36 11.55
N VAL A 499 -15.31 17.64 11.17
CA VAL A 499 -14.29 18.61 11.64
C VAL A 499 -14.41 18.82 13.14
N PHE A 500 -15.63 18.98 13.68
CA PHE A 500 -15.87 19.13 15.12
C PHE A 500 -15.43 17.89 15.90
N ASP A 501 -15.76 16.69 15.42
CA ASP A 501 -15.31 15.44 16.02
C ASP A 501 -13.78 15.37 16.09
N SER A 502 -13.12 15.60 14.96
CA SER A 502 -11.65 15.52 14.89
C SER A 502 -10.98 16.58 15.75
N ALA A 503 -11.59 17.74 15.96
CA ALA A 503 -11.09 18.75 16.88
C ALA A 503 -11.18 18.31 18.34
N VAL A 504 -12.25 17.61 18.74
CA VAL A 504 -12.32 16.98 20.07
C VAL A 504 -11.22 15.92 20.21
N ALA A 505 -10.99 15.09 19.19
CA ALA A 505 -9.88 14.14 19.19
C ALA A 505 -8.50 14.83 19.33
N LEU A 506 -8.30 15.98 18.67
CA LEU A 506 -7.08 16.79 18.80
C LEU A 506 -6.90 17.32 20.23
N ALA A 507 -7.97 17.78 20.86
CA ALA A 507 -7.95 18.27 22.24
C ALA A 507 -7.68 17.14 23.25
N LEU A 508 -8.28 15.97 23.05
CA LEU A 508 -8.05 14.80 23.91
C LEU A 508 -6.59 14.32 23.88
N THR A 509 -5.88 14.54 22.77
CA THR A 509 -4.45 14.19 22.63
C THR A 509 -3.48 15.23 23.19
N GLN A 510 -3.94 16.25 23.92
CA GLN A 510 -3.10 17.35 24.41
C GLN A 510 -1.88 16.92 25.24
N SER A 511 -2.05 15.90 26.07
CA SER A 511 -0.99 15.36 26.93
C SER A 511 0.16 14.71 26.16
N LEU A 512 -0.03 14.33 24.90
CA LEU A 512 1.02 13.69 24.08
C LEU A 512 2.18 14.62 23.75
N ASN A 513 2.02 15.93 24.00
CA ASN A 513 3.06 16.94 23.83
C ASN A 513 3.68 17.35 25.15
N LEU A 514 3.52 16.58 26.22
CA LEU A 514 4.14 16.85 27.52
C LEU A 514 5.28 15.85 27.79
N PRO A 515 6.51 16.30 28.10
CA PRO A 515 6.96 17.70 28.05
C PRO A 515 7.05 18.23 26.62
N MET A 516 6.80 19.54 26.43
CA MET A 516 6.74 20.15 25.11
C MET A 516 8.14 20.20 24.45
N PRO A 517 8.36 19.46 23.34
CA PRO A 517 9.61 19.52 22.60
C PRO A 517 9.81 20.92 22.03
N ARG A 518 11.06 21.40 22.06
CA ARG A 518 11.42 22.65 21.40
C ARG A 518 11.43 22.44 19.89
N LEU A 519 10.77 23.34 19.18
CA LEU A 519 10.87 23.39 17.73
C LEU A 519 12.26 23.93 17.31
N PRO A 520 12.80 23.50 16.16
CA PRO A 520 14.10 23.97 15.68
C PRO A 520 14.16 25.49 15.54
N ASP A 521 15.25 26.11 16.01
CA ASP A 521 15.50 27.55 15.88
C ASP A 521 16.45 27.80 14.68
N PRO A 522 15.99 28.42 13.58
CA PRO A 522 16.84 28.70 12.42
C PRO A 522 18.02 29.62 12.73
N ALA A 523 17.93 30.45 13.77
CA ALA A 523 19.04 31.30 14.21
C ALA A 523 20.10 30.52 15.01
N LYS A 524 19.76 29.31 15.47
CA LYS A 524 20.63 28.47 16.30
C LYS A 524 20.58 27.02 15.81
N PRO A 525 21.18 26.72 14.64
CA PRO A 525 21.14 25.39 14.04
C PRO A 525 21.93 24.32 14.83
N GLY A 526 22.68 24.69 15.87
CA GLY A 526 23.42 23.75 16.69
C GLY A 526 24.61 23.13 15.94
N ASP A 527 24.73 21.80 15.99
CA ASP A 527 25.78 21.00 15.35
C ASP A 527 25.41 20.49 13.94
N LEU A 528 24.32 21.00 13.36
CA LEU A 528 23.90 20.63 12.02
C LEU A 528 24.88 21.15 10.96
N PRO A 529 25.07 20.42 9.83
CA PRO A 529 25.79 20.93 8.69
C PRO A 529 25.05 22.16 8.15
N VAL A 530 25.73 23.31 8.11
CA VAL A 530 25.09 24.60 7.79
C VAL A 530 25.18 24.87 6.29
N ASP A 531 24.05 25.31 5.70
CA ASP A 531 23.91 25.85 4.34
C ASP A 531 24.32 24.94 3.16
N ASP A 532 24.79 23.71 3.42
CA ASP A 532 24.97 22.66 2.41
C ASP A 532 23.71 21.77 2.33
N PRO A 533 22.93 21.86 1.24
CA PRO A 533 21.70 21.08 1.10
C PRO A 533 21.97 19.57 1.06
N ASP A 534 23.03 19.12 0.41
CA ASP A 534 23.31 17.68 0.26
C ASP A 534 23.75 17.08 1.61
N ALA A 535 24.57 17.82 2.37
CA ALA A 535 24.96 17.42 3.71
C ALA A 535 23.77 17.35 4.69
N LEU A 536 22.80 18.28 4.59
CA LEU A 536 21.56 18.25 5.38
C LEU A 536 20.69 17.05 5.02
N LEU A 537 20.55 16.71 3.74
CA LEU A 537 19.80 15.55 3.29
C LEU A 537 20.45 14.23 3.74
N ALA A 538 21.78 14.13 3.64
CA ALA A 538 22.54 12.98 4.13
C ALA A 538 22.39 12.84 5.66
N MET A 539 22.60 13.92 6.42
CA MET A 539 22.44 13.93 7.88
C MET A 539 21.01 13.55 8.29
N MET A 540 19.99 14.02 7.58
CA MET A 540 18.60 13.63 7.84
C MET A 540 18.41 12.12 7.63
N ALA A 541 18.95 11.54 6.56
CA ALA A 541 18.86 10.11 6.31
C ALA A 541 19.57 9.29 7.40
N ASP A 542 20.75 9.75 7.86
CA ASP A 542 21.48 9.16 8.97
C ASP A 542 20.68 9.24 10.28
N CYS A 543 20.00 10.37 10.54
CA CYS A 543 19.16 10.53 11.72
C CYS A 543 17.97 9.54 11.74
N LEU A 544 17.39 9.25 10.57
CA LEU A 544 16.34 8.24 10.44
C LEU A 544 16.90 6.84 10.76
N GLU A 545 18.10 6.52 10.27
CA GLU A 545 18.76 5.24 10.54
C GLU A 545 19.21 5.08 12.01
N LEU A 546 19.76 6.14 12.59
CA LEU A 546 20.31 6.14 13.96
C LEU A 546 19.26 6.45 15.04
N ARG A 547 17.99 6.62 14.65
CA ARG A 547 16.86 6.98 15.53
C ARG A 547 17.11 8.26 16.33
N GLN A 548 17.28 9.37 15.62
CA GLN A 548 17.48 10.70 16.20
C GLN A 548 16.35 11.65 15.78
N PRO A 549 15.13 11.51 16.33
CA PRO A 549 13.96 12.27 15.89
C PRO A 549 14.17 13.79 15.90
N ASP A 550 14.63 14.34 17.02
CA ASP A 550 14.75 15.79 17.15
C ASP A 550 15.82 16.36 16.20
N ARG A 551 16.90 15.61 15.96
CA ARG A 551 17.94 15.98 14.99
C ARG A 551 17.42 15.87 13.55
N ALA A 552 16.63 14.83 13.22
CA ALA A 552 15.97 14.70 11.92
C ALA A 552 15.03 15.88 11.65
N GLY A 553 14.20 16.23 12.64
CA GLY A 553 13.32 17.40 12.58
C GLY A 553 14.08 18.71 12.41
N ALA A 554 15.22 18.86 13.09
CA ALA A 554 16.07 20.04 12.96
C ALA A 554 16.73 20.15 11.57
N CYS A 555 17.17 19.03 10.97
CA CYS A 555 17.68 19.01 9.59
C CYS A 555 16.61 19.48 8.60
N VAL A 556 15.39 18.95 8.72
CA VAL A 556 14.26 19.32 7.86
C VAL A 556 13.92 20.80 7.99
N ALA A 557 13.78 21.30 9.22
CA ALA A 557 13.46 22.70 9.45
C ALA A 557 14.54 23.62 8.88
N HIS A 558 15.82 23.32 9.14
CA HIS A 558 16.93 24.13 8.64
C HIS A 558 16.96 24.14 7.10
N TYR A 559 16.79 22.96 6.48
CA TYR A 559 16.76 22.83 5.03
C TYR A 559 15.67 23.70 4.38
N VAL A 560 14.44 23.65 4.91
CA VAL A 560 13.31 24.43 4.36
C VAL A 560 13.48 25.93 4.64
N LEU A 561 13.90 26.31 5.85
CA LEU A 561 14.03 27.72 6.25
C LEU A 561 15.18 28.44 5.54
N LYS A 562 16.18 27.71 5.03
CA LYS A 562 17.23 28.24 4.15
C LYS A 562 16.81 28.39 2.68
N GLY A 563 15.56 28.05 2.35
CA GLY A 563 15.01 28.22 1.01
C GLY A 563 15.49 27.16 0.01
N HIS A 564 16.03 26.04 0.48
CA HIS A 564 16.38 24.92 -0.40
C HIS A 564 15.12 24.22 -0.94
N SER A 565 15.29 23.44 -2.02
CA SER A 565 14.18 22.83 -2.77
C SER A 565 13.38 21.83 -1.92
N PRO A 566 12.10 22.10 -1.58
CA PRO A 566 11.27 21.16 -0.83
C PRO A 566 11.08 19.83 -1.56
N LYS A 567 11.07 19.86 -2.90
CA LYS A 567 10.96 18.65 -3.73
C LYS A 567 12.11 17.67 -3.47
N ALA A 568 13.35 18.18 -3.43
CA ALA A 568 14.52 17.33 -3.16
C ALA A 568 14.48 16.75 -1.74
N LEU A 569 14.05 17.54 -0.75
CA LEU A 569 13.83 17.07 0.61
C LEU A 569 12.78 15.97 0.69
N ILE A 570 11.61 16.18 0.09
CA ILE A 570 10.52 15.20 0.06
C ILE A 570 10.99 13.90 -0.61
N SER A 571 11.66 13.98 -1.76
CA SER A 571 12.23 12.80 -2.42
C SER A 571 13.22 12.05 -1.53
N ALA A 572 14.12 12.76 -0.83
CA ALA A 572 15.07 12.15 0.09
C ALA A 572 14.39 11.52 1.31
N MET A 573 13.37 12.17 1.88
CA MET A 573 12.56 11.65 2.98
C MET A 573 11.83 10.36 2.59
N ILE A 574 11.16 10.36 1.44
CA ILE A 574 10.47 9.17 0.92
C ILE A 574 11.48 8.05 0.67
N ALA A 575 12.62 8.35 0.05
CA ALA A 575 13.65 7.36 -0.24
C ALA A 575 14.28 6.77 1.04
N ALA A 576 14.52 7.59 2.07
CA ALA A 576 15.02 7.14 3.35
C ALA A 576 13.99 6.26 4.08
N MET A 577 12.73 6.69 4.12
CA MET A 577 11.63 5.95 4.71
C MET A 577 11.42 4.59 4.05
N LEU A 578 11.47 4.52 2.71
CA LEU A 578 11.26 3.26 1.99
C LEU A 578 12.36 2.21 2.21
N ARG A 579 13.53 2.57 2.76
CA ARG A 579 14.55 1.57 3.15
C ARG A 579 14.10 0.70 4.32
N GLU A 580 13.15 1.20 5.08
CA GLU A 580 12.54 0.56 6.22
C GLU A 580 11.19 -0.07 5.83
N ASP A 581 10.84 -1.21 6.43
CA ASP A 581 9.57 -1.93 6.20
C ASP A 581 8.43 -1.13 6.88
N GLY A 582 7.86 -0.17 6.17
CA GLY A 582 6.73 0.64 6.62
C GLY A 582 5.46 -0.20 6.82
N ASP A 583 4.63 0.24 7.76
CA ASP A 583 3.24 -0.22 7.86
C ASP A 583 2.32 0.68 7.03
N PHE A 584 1.03 0.32 6.93
CA PHE A 584 0.09 1.13 6.16
C PHE A 584 -0.09 2.56 6.70
N HIS A 585 0.04 2.79 8.01
CA HIS A 585 -0.01 4.13 8.61
C HIS A 585 1.15 5.01 8.17
N THR A 586 2.31 4.41 7.92
CA THR A 586 3.48 5.09 7.36
C THR A 586 3.13 5.73 6.01
N PHE A 587 2.49 4.98 5.11
CA PHE A 587 2.03 5.48 3.81
C PHE A 587 0.94 6.57 3.96
N GLN A 588 -0.04 6.32 4.82
CA GLN A 588 -1.14 7.27 5.04
C GLN A 588 -0.65 8.60 5.61
N THR A 589 0.16 8.55 6.67
CA THR A 589 0.68 9.75 7.34
C THR A 589 1.57 10.54 6.41
N MET A 590 2.44 9.86 5.66
CA MET A 590 3.26 10.51 4.64
C MET A 590 2.41 11.23 3.60
N ARG A 591 1.39 10.57 3.05
CA ARG A 591 0.51 11.21 2.07
C ARG A 591 -0.22 12.41 2.67
N ALA A 592 -0.79 12.26 3.87
CA ALA A 592 -1.52 13.32 4.56
C ALA A 592 -0.62 14.54 4.84
N THR A 593 0.58 14.30 5.35
CA THR A 593 1.55 15.37 5.64
C THR A 593 2.04 16.07 4.36
N LEU A 594 2.29 15.34 3.28
CA LEU A 594 2.68 15.95 1.99
C LEU A 594 1.54 16.80 1.40
N ASN A 595 0.31 16.30 1.44
CA ASN A 595 -0.87 17.05 0.99
C ASN A 595 -1.04 18.36 1.79
N GLN A 596 -0.90 18.28 3.13
CA GLN A 596 -0.98 19.45 4.00
C GLN A 596 0.15 20.45 3.73
N PHE A 597 1.38 19.96 3.50
CA PHE A 597 2.52 20.82 3.17
C PHE A 597 2.27 21.62 1.87
N GLU A 598 1.68 20.98 0.85
CA GLU A 598 1.29 21.64 -0.40
C GLU A 598 0.12 22.62 -0.18
N ALA A 599 -0.90 22.23 0.59
CA ALA A 599 -2.07 23.07 0.85
C ALA A 599 -1.75 24.34 1.66
N LEU A 600 -0.68 24.32 2.46
CA LEU A 600 -0.24 25.41 3.32
C LEU A 600 0.86 26.26 2.67
N GLU A 601 0.85 26.44 1.35
CA GLU A 601 1.94 27.12 0.63
C GLU A 601 2.28 28.51 1.18
N SER A 602 1.26 29.25 1.63
CA SER A 602 1.37 30.60 2.18
C SER A 602 1.65 30.66 3.69
N ASP A 603 1.66 29.53 4.40
CA ASP A 603 1.91 29.49 5.84
C ASP A 603 3.43 29.43 6.11
N PRO A 604 4.00 30.41 6.85
CA PRO A 604 5.42 30.38 7.21
C PRO A 604 5.82 29.17 8.08
N GLN A 605 4.86 28.50 8.72
CA GLN A 605 5.06 27.31 9.54
C GLN A 605 4.75 26.00 8.83
N ARG A 606 4.44 25.99 7.52
CA ARG A 606 4.19 24.74 6.78
C ARG A 606 5.32 23.71 6.90
N TYR A 607 6.56 24.14 7.15
CA TYR A 607 7.69 23.23 7.35
C TYR A 607 7.49 22.28 8.55
N LEU A 608 6.64 22.65 9.52
CA LEU A 608 6.35 21.82 10.70
C LEU A 608 5.72 20.48 10.36
N THR A 609 4.97 20.38 9.25
CA THR A 609 4.42 19.08 8.85
C THR A 609 5.51 18.13 8.38
N LEU A 610 6.52 18.61 7.66
CA LEU A 610 7.70 17.80 7.32
C LEU A 610 8.57 17.49 8.54
N VAL A 611 8.68 18.42 9.50
CA VAL A 611 9.37 18.18 10.78
C VAL A 611 8.71 17.04 11.55
N GLY A 612 7.38 17.10 11.70
CA GLY A 612 6.62 16.05 12.38
C GLY A 612 6.77 14.69 11.72
N LEU A 613 6.71 14.66 10.38
CA LEU A 613 6.90 13.43 9.60
C LEU A 613 8.31 12.83 9.83
N ALA A 614 9.37 13.64 9.74
CA ALA A 614 10.74 13.18 9.95
C ALA A 614 10.98 12.68 11.38
N ARG A 615 10.44 13.38 12.38
CA ARG A 615 10.50 12.96 13.79
C ARG A 615 9.82 11.61 13.98
N MET A 616 8.62 11.43 13.42
CA MET A 616 7.87 10.18 13.50
C MET A 616 8.67 9.02 12.89
N PHE A 617 9.17 9.18 11.67
CA PHE A 617 9.93 8.12 11.01
C PHE A 617 11.22 7.74 11.75
N ALA A 618 11.98 8.74 12.22
CA ALA A 618 13.17 8.48 13.02
C ALA A 618 12.87 7.85 14.39
N ALA A 619 11.66 8.02 14.92
CA ALA A 619 11.29 7.41 16.20
C ALA A 619 10.98 5.91 16.06
N GLN A 620 10.56 5.45 14.89
CA GLN A 620 10.12 4.07 14.69
C GLN A 620 11.29 3.10 14.46
N ARG A 621 11.12 1.84 14.91
CA ARG A 621 12.01 0.72 14.56
C ARG A 621 11.32 -0.11 13.48
N MET A 622 11.95 -0.21 12.33
CA MET A 622 11.41 -0.99 11.24
C MET A 622 12.38 -2.10 10.86
N ARG A 623 11.84 -3.15 10.24
CA ARG A 623 12.63 -4.24 9.67
C ARG A 623 13.09 -3.80 8.28
N ARG A 624 14.05 -4.49 7.67
CA ARG A 624 14.51 -4.21 6.29
C ARG A 624 14.35 -5.41 5.38
N SER A 625 13.39 -6.28 5.67
CA SER A 625 13.20 -7.53 4.94
C SER A 625 12.75 -7.28 3.50
N VAL A 626 11.88 -6.29 3.28
CA VAL A 626 11.40 -5.92 1.95
C VAL A 626 12.48 -5.25 1.12
N LEU A 627 13.31 -4.41 1.75
CA LEU A 627 14.49 -3.83 1.10
C LEU A 627 15.42 -4.92 0.56
N MET A 628 15.74 -5.92 1.38
CA MET A 628 16.64 -7.01 0.96
C MET A 628 16.03 -7.83 -0.18
N SER A 629 14.76 -8.22 -0.08
CA SER A 629 14.06 -8.92 -1.15
C SER A 629 14.03 -8.11 -2.46
N THR A 630 13.79 -6.80 -2.36
CA THR A 630 13.75 -5.89 -3.52
C THR A 630 15.12 -5.77 -4.17
N ARG A 631 16.18 -5.59 -3.39
CA ARG A 631 17.56 -5.54 -3.91
C ARG A 631 17.97 -6.84 -4.57
N PHE A 632 17.64 -7.98 -3.97
CA PHE A 632 17.90 -9.28 -4.57
C PHE A 632 17.14 -9.46 -5.88
N ALA A 633 15.86 -9.09 -5.93
CA ALA A 633 15.07 -9.11 -7.16
C ALA A 633 15.68 -8.21 -8.26
N LEU A 634 16.13 -7.00 -7.90
CA LEU A 634 16.79 -6.05 -8.82
C LEU A 634 18.13 -6.57 -9.35
N LYS A 635 18.96 -7.21 -8.51
CA LYS A 635 20.22 -7.83 -8.94
C LYS A 635 19.96 -8.97 -9.92
N LEU A 636 19.08 -9.89 -9.52
CA LEU A 636 18.73 -11.06 -10.32
C LEU A 636 18.06 -10.67 -11.66
N SER A 637 17.26 -9.61 -11.67
CA SER A 637 16.66 -9.11 -12.91
C SER A 637 17.70 -8.52 -13.87
N LYS A 638 18.86 -8.06 -13.41
CA LYS A 638 19.98 -7.62 -14.25
C LYS A 638 20.92 -8.76 -14.68
N GLY A 639 20.69 -9.97 -14.15
CA GLY A 639 21.58 -11.13 -14.31
C GLY A 639 22.79 -11.12 -13.38
N GLU A 640 22.77 -10.29 -12.33
CA GLU A 640 23.86 -10.18 -11.35
C GLU A 640 23.78 -11.30 -10.29
N TYR A 641 24.94 -11.65 -9.72
CA TYR A 641 25.04 -12.63 -8.64
C TYR A 641 24.66 -12.03 -7.28
N LEU A 642 24.09 -12.86 -6.40
CA LEU A 642 23.70 -12.45 -5.04
C LEU A 642 24.89 -12.36 -4.08
N ALA A 643 25.87 -13.25 -4.23
CA ALA A 643 27.14 -13.17 -3.52
C ALA A 643 28.10 -12.28 -4.32
N GLY A 644 28.70 -11.28 -3.67
CA GLY A 644 29.81 -10.53 -4.24
C GLY A 644 31.02 -11.44 -4.33
N GLY A 645 31.19 -12.07 -5.48
CA GLY A 645 32.40 -12.78 -5.87
C GLY A 645 32.57 -12.52 -7.34
N ASP A 646 33.56 -11.70 -7.67
CA ASP A 646 34.23 -11.75 -8.97
C ASP A 646 34.90 -13.12 -9.09
N ASP A 647 34.10 -14.19 -9.28
CA ASP A 647 34.60 -15.54 -9.56
C ASP A 647 34.75 -15.77 -11.07
N ASP A 648 34.99 -14.70 -11.83
CA ASP A 648 35.42 -14.74 -13.23
C ASP A 648 36.72 -13.90 -13.37
N GLU A 649 37.80 -14.37 -12.75
CA GLU A 649 39.20 -14.17 -13.21
C GLU A 649 39.85 -15.53 -13.47
#